data_AF-A0A2S0WG62-F1
#
_entry.id   AF-A0A2S0WG62-F1
#
_cell.length_a   1.000
_cell.length_b   1.000
_cell.length_c   1.000
_cell.angle_alpha   90.00
_cell.angle_beta   90.00
_cell.angle_gamma   90.00
#
_symmetry.space_group_name_H-M   'P 1'
#
loop_
_entity.id
_entity.type
_entity.pdbx_description
1 polymer ?
#
loop_
_entity_poly.entity_id
_entity_poly.type
_entity_poly.pdbx_seq_one_letter_code
_entity_poly.pdbx_strand_id
1 'polypeptide(L)'
;MQFTTVKRAIRAVMLDGDDVDQVPEVRQVQGQVTFTPVLGAGDSVQVETVEGPVTVVLSPVTVRVSDGVVMHRGSVGVQLFAGGEGSNPPLIRWRASFSGLQAQGVPLALRDVVFDAVPGGEVDLTNVAPLANLVEPVVRGPQGTSIGRITVEGGDLVVWGRIESGAEVRLSTIPMRELTEGAAEDAALVALNSTRSTLEGFVSQASASAAAAKSSETAAAGSASAAASSASSALASKNSAASSASSATSSKNAAATSATNAAGSATTAEHWAAHSLASKNSAATSATNAANSATAAAGSASSAKADADRAAAEALKATGLPLSEVSADVKPGTVPRRTTSGTINAADPLNPAEVATKGYTDGKLANKADLVGGLVPTSQLPAVALTKPHVVASRAAMLALPAQEGDVAVITSGADKGTYMLGTGSPSVFTSWVMLVAPTDVVTSVNGQIGAVNLTAANVGAAPSAHTHTMSQVTDLPALETPIREAYDRANKIAVRDSKGRLLSQNYASAAEVLATETELPHTLASLWAARQVAGDVLAKSTIPQSQVVGLQSALDGKAAASHTHTTAQVTGLDTALAGKAAASHTHTIANVTGLQSALDGKANTATVSQRPALFSGAGAPPASIPGAVVGDWWLDTDTKNLYIITGV
;
A
#
# COMPACT_ATOMS: atom_id res chain seq x y z
N MET A 1 -96.66 69.59 9.80
CA MET A 1 -96.84 68.65 10.92
C MET A 1 -97.19 67.27 10.36
N GLN A 2 -96.41 66.24 10.66
CA GLN A 2 -96.73 64.86 10.26
C GLN A 2 -97.17 64.04 11.48
N PHE A 3 -98.02 63.04 11.23
CA PHE A 3 -98.62 62.20 12.26
C PHE A 3 -98.36 60.72 11.96
N THR A 4 -98.37 59.92 13.02
CA THR A 4 -98.35 58.45 12.96
C THR A 4 -99.70 57.92 13.40
N THR A 5 -100.22 56.93 12.68
CA THR A 5 -101.38 56.16 13.15
C THR A 5 -100.90 55.02 14.04
N VAL A 6 -101.36 54.99 15.29
CA VAL A 6 -100.97 53.96 16.25
C VAL A 6 -102.16 53.04 16.54
N LYS A 7 -101.96 51.74 16.36
CA LYS A 7 -102.97 50.70 16.61
C LYS A 7 -102.47 49.69 17.63
N ARG A 8 -103.39 48.99 18.27
CA ARG A 8 -103.09 47.88 19.19
C ARG A 8 -104.31 46.98 19.32
N ALA A 9 -104.11 45.67 19.22
CA ALA A 9 -105.08 44.65 19.57
C ALA A 9 -104.71 43.97 20.90
N ILE A 10 -105.69 43.75 21.76
CA ILE A 10 -105.57 43.17 23.10
C ILE A 10 -106.73 42.18 23.28
N ARG A 11 -106.43 40.99 23.80
CA ARG A 11 -107.40 39.97 24.20
C ARG A 11 -106.96 39.39 25.54
N ALA A 12 -107.91 38.94 26.34
CA ALA A 12 -107.63 38.24 27.59
C ALA A 12 -108.12 36.81 27.50
N VAL A 13 -107.34 35.87 28.05
CA VAL A 13 -107.77 34.50 28.26
C VAL A 13 -108.13 34.36 29.73
N MET A 14 -109.35 33.92 30.02
CA MET A 14 -109.84 33.72 31.39
C MET A 14 -110.34 32.29 31.57
N LEU A 15 -110.22 31.79 32.79
CA LEU A 15 -110.85 30.52 33.18
C LEU A 15 -112.36 30.67 33.06
N ASP A 16 -112.98 29.65 32.50
CA ASP A 16 -114.39 29.56 32.11
C ASP A 16 -115.35 29.98 33.25
N GLY A 17 -116.39 30.72 32.85
CA GLY A 17 -117.57 30.98 33.64
C GLY A 17 -118.76 30.17 33.10
N ASP A 18 -119.17 29.17 33.88
CA ASP A 18 -120.41 28.37 33.76
C ASP A 18 -120.71 27.71 32.39
N ASP A 19 -119.73 27.44 31.53
CA ASP A 19 -119.90 26.52 30.41
C ASP A 19 -119.29 25.13 30.68
N VAL A 20 -119.58 24.16 29.81
CA VAL A 20 -119.44 22.72 30.13
C VAL A 20 -118.08 22.15 29.66
N ASP A 21 -117.33 22.90 28.85
CA ASP A 21 -116.17 22.37 28.13
C ASP A 21 -114.82 22.60 28.85
N GLN A 22 -114.82 23.35 29.96
CA GLN A 22 -113.64 23.64 30.80
C GLN A 22 -112.46 24.25 30.03
N VAL A 23 -112.66 24.76 28.82
CA VAL A 23 -111.62 25.42 28.03
C VAL A 23 -111.62 26.93 28.34
N PRO A 24 -110.45 27.54 28.65
CA PRO A 24 -110.37 28.98 28.85
C PRO A 24 -110.82 29.75 27.60
N GLU A 25 -111.79 30.65 27.76
CA GLU A 25 -112.31 31.45 26.65
C GLU A 25 -111.48 32.72 26.41
N VAL A 26 -111.41 33.14 25.13
CA VAL A 26 -110.83 34.43 24.73
C VAL A 26 -111.91 35.50 24.84
N ARG A 27 -111.69 36.48 25.74
CA ARG A 27 -112.62 37.56 26.01
C ARG A 27 -112.08 38.92 25.54
N GLN A 28 -113.04 39.81 25.28
CA GLN A 28 -112.80 41.18 24.87
C GLN A 28 -112.35 42.03 26.06
N VAL A 29 -111.35 42.89 25.83
CA VAL A 29 -110.74 43.74 26.85
C VAL A 29 -111.24 45.17 26.70
N GLN A 30 -111.56 45.80 27.82
CA GLN A 30 -111.87 47.23 27.89
C GLN A 30 -110.90 47.94 28.83
N GLY A 31 -110.67 49.23 28.59
CA GLY A 31 -109.86 50.06 29.48
C GLY A 31 -109.37 51.31 28.76
N GLN A 32 -108.20 51.81 29.14
CA GLN A 32 -107.62 53.00 28.55
C GLN A 32 -106.12 52.81 28.25
N VAL A 33 -105.65 53.56 27.26
CA VAL A 33 -104.23 53.74 27.01
C VAL A 33 -103.93 55.23 26.97
N THR A 34 -102.87 55.61 27.68
CA THR A 34 -102.32 56.96 27.70
C THR A 34 -101.01 56.96 26.94
N PHE A 35 -100.96 57.76 25.88
CA PHE A 35 -99.77 58.01 25.09
C PHE A 35 -99.10 59.28 25.60
N THR A 36 -97.90 59.14 26.15
CA THR A 36 -97.11 60.26 26.68
C THR A 36 -95.88 60.47 25.79
N PRO A 37 -95.61 61.70 25.29
CA PRO A 37 -94.40 61.96 24.54
C PRO A 37 -93.19 61.81 25.47
N VAL A 38 -92.14 61.15 25.01
CA VAL A 38 -90.90 60.95 25.78
C VAL A 38 -90.00 62.17 25.59
N LEU A 39 -90.41 63.29 26.19
CA LEU A 39 -89.71 64.57 26.22
C LEU A 39 -89.53 65.00 27.69
N GLY A 40 -88.59 65.92 27.96
CA GLY A 40 -88.43 66.50 29.30
C GLY A 40 -89.64 67.36 29.70
N ALA A 41 -89.84 67.52 31.01
CA ALA A 41 -90.95 68.33 31.51
C ALA A 41 -90.75 69.81 31.12
N GLY A 42 -91.70 70.37 30.36
CA GLY A 42 -91.61 71.73 29.82
C GLY A 42 -90.99 71.83 28.42
N ASP A 43 -90.51 70.71 27.85
CA ASP A 43 -89.97 70.68 26.50
C ASP A 43 -91.09 70.84 25.45
N SER A 44 -90.72 71.46 24.33
CA SER A 44 -91.61 71.70 23.19
C SER A 44 -90.93 71.30 21.89
N VAL A 45 -91.72 70.98 20.87
CA VAL A 45 -91.23 70.69 19.52
C VAL A 45 -91.38 71.94 18.64
N GLN A 46 -90.33 72.32 17.92
CA GLN A 46 -90.44 73.40 16.93
C GLN A 46 -90.81 72.80 15.58
N VAL A 47 -91.85 73.34 14.93
CA VAL A 47 -92.29 72.89 13.61
C VAL A 47 -92.35 74.07 12.65
N GLU A 48 -91.78 73.90 11.48
CA GLU A 48 -91.85 74.86 10.38
C GLU A 48 -93.22 74.75 9.69
N THR A 49 -93.91 75.89 9.58
CA THR A 49 -95.21 76.00 8.90
C THR A 49 -95.14 77.03 7.78
N VAL A 50 -96.15 77.04 6.91
CA VAL A 50 -96.25 78.04 5.82
C VAL A 50 -96.36 79.50 6.32
N GLU A 51 -96.66 79.72 7.60
CA GLU A 51 -96.72 81.04 8.25
C GLU A 51 -95.47 81.35 9.12
N GLY A 52 -94.47 80.46 9.15
CA GLY A 52 -93.25 80.57 9.97
C GLY A 52 -93.12 79.45 11.03
N PRO A 53 -92.01 79.43 11.79
CA PRO A 53 -91.79 78.40 12.81
C PRO A 53 -92.72 78.61 14.01
N VAL A 54 -93.39 77.53 14.44
CA VAL A 54 -94.27 77.53 15.61
C VAL A 54 -93.76 76.56 16.68
N THR A 55 -93.98 76.92 17.93
CA THR A 55 -93.68 76.05 19.08
C THR A 55 -94.91 75.19 19.41
N VAL A 56 -94.75 73.87 19.32
CA VAL A 56 -95.79 72.89 19.59
C VAL A 56 -95.51 72.21 20.93
N VAL A 57 -96.42 72.34 21.88
CA VAL A 57 -96.37 71.60 23.14
C VAL A 57 -97.21 70.32 22.98
N LEU A 58 -96.58 69.17 23.19
CA LEU A 58 -97.26 67.87 23.11
C LEU A 58 -97.83 67.50 24.47
N SER A 59 -99.14 67.29 24.53
CA SER A 59 -99.82 66.81 25.74
C SER A 59 -100.07 65.30 25.67
N PRO A 60 -100.13 64.60 26.83
CA PRO A 60 -100.49 63.20 26.85
C PRO A 60 -101.89 62.96 26.26
N VAL A 61 -102.02 61.95 25.41
CA VAL A 61 -103.27 61.60 24.73
C VAL A 61 -103.83 60.32 25.34
N THR A 62 -104.98 60.42 26.02
CA THR A 62 -105.66 59.24 26.58
C THR A 62 -106.84 58.84 25.72
N VAL A 63 -106.87 57.57 25.30
CA VAL A 63 -107.92 57.00 24.45
C VAL A 63 -108.43 55.69 25.04
N ARG A 64 -109.67 55.35 24.71
CA ARG A 64 -110.31 54.13 25.22
C ARG A 64 -109.87 52.92 24.40
N VAL A 65 -109.67 51.82 25.11
CA VAL A 65 -109.61 50.48 24.53
C VAL A 65 -111.03 49.92 24.60
N SER A 66 -111.62 49.65 23.44
CA SER A 66 -112.97 49.09 23.30
C SER A 66 -112.90 47.89 22.37
N ASP A 67 -113.58 46.80 22.73
CA ASP A 67 -113.48 45.52 22.01
C ASP A 67 -112.01 45.07 21.77
N GLY A 68 -111.18 45.34 22.77
CA GLY A 68 -109.75 45.05 22.76
C GLY A 68 -108.95 45.78 21.69
N VAL A 69 -109.48 46.82 21.05
CA VAL A 69 -108.73 47.68 20.13
C VAL A 69 -108.70 49.12 20.62
N VAL A 70 -107.61 49.82 20.34
CA VAL A 70 -107.50 51.26 20.62
C VAL A 70 -108.45 52.01 19.69
N MET A 71 -109.38 52.77 20.25
CA MET A 71 -110.39 53.52 19.52
C MET A 71 -110.33 55.01 19.86
N HIS A 72 -110.28 55.85 18.82
CA HIS A 72 -110.35 57.31 18.97
C HIS A 72 -111.40 57.89 18.03
N ARG A 73 -112.41 58.57 18.59
CA ARG A 73 -113.51 59.25 17.85
C ARG A 73 -114.21 58.36 16.79
N GLY A 74 -114.39 57.07 17.07
CA GLY A 74 -115.11 56.13 16.20
C GLY A 74 -114.26 55.41 15.14
N SER A 75 -112.97 55.71 15.05
CA SER A 75 -112.02 55.02 14.17
C SER A 75 -111.02 54.18 14.98
N VAL A 76 -110.55 53.09 14.37
CA VAL A 76 -109.50 52.23 14.94
C VAL A 76 -108.16 52.96 14.89
N GLY A 77 -107.49 53.00 16.04
CA GLY A 77 -106.22 53.67 16.24
C GLY A 77 -106.34 55.13 16.67
N VAL A 78 -105.20 55.72 17.05
CA VAL A 78 -105.07 57.14 17.39
C VAL A 78 -103.96 57.76 16.56
N GLN A 79 -104.13 59.02 16.15
CA GLN A 79 -103.07 59.77 15.49
C GLN A 79 -102.24 60.52 16.54
N LEU A 80 -100.94 60.27 16.54
CA LEU A 80 -99.97 60.95 17.39
C LEU A 80 -99.02 61.78 16.54
N PHE A 81 -98.54 62.89 17.09
CA PHE A 81 -97.59 63.74 16.38
C PHE A 81 -96.24 63.01 16.23
N ALA A 82 -95.71 62.97 15.01
CA ALA A 82 -94.54 62.15 14.67
C ALA A 82 -93.24 62.94 14.47
N GLY A 83 -93.35 64.26 14.27
CA GLY A 83 -92.25 65.09 13.79
C GLY A 83 -92.23 65.09 12.26
N GLY A 84 -91.11 64.67 11.68
CA GLY A 84 -90.84 64.64 10.24
C GLY A 84 -89.97 65.79 9.73
N GLU A 85 -89.89 65.90 8.41
CA GLU A 85 -89.20 67.00 7.73
C GLU A 85 -89.76 68.37 8.17
N GLY A 86 -88.88 69.29 8.58
CA GLY A 86 -89.27 70.59 9.16
C GLY A 86 -89.65 70.58 10.64
N SER A 87 -89.44 69.46 11.36
CA SER A 87 -89.61 69.36 12.83
C SER A 87 -88.27 69.21 13.55
N ASN A 88 -88.10 69.88 14.69
CA ASN A 88 -86.97 69.67 15.59
C ASN A 88 -87.48 69.30 17.01
N PRO A 89 -87.24 68.07 17.49
CA PRO A 89 -86.53 66.97 16.82
C PRO A 89 -87.32 66.37 15.63
N PRO A 90 -86.63 65.73 14.66
CA PRO A 90 -87.25 65.18 13.46
C PRO A 90 -88.03 63.89 13.72
N LEU A 91 -87.83 63.24 14.87
CA LEU A 91 -88.52 62.02 15.27
C LEU A 91 -89.00 62.14 16.72
N ILE A 92 -90.27 61.87 16.95
CA ILE A 92 -90.87 61.88 18.29
C ILE A 92 -91.05 60.45 18.80
N ARG A 93 -90.58 60.20 20.01
CA ARG A 93 -90.78 58.94 20.72
C ARG A 93 -91.96 59.05 21.67
N TRP A 94 -92.82 58.04 21.68
CA TRP A 94 -93.99 57.98 22.55
C TRP A 94 -93.94 56.76 23.46
N ARG A 95 -94.51 56.90 24.66
CA ARG A 95 -94.75 55.82 25.60
C ARG A 95 -96.25 55.55 25.69
N ALA A 96 -96.67 54.33 25.39
CA ALA A 96 -98.02 53.84 25.63
C ALA A 96 -98.09 53.17 27.00
N SER A 97 -98.91 53.71 27.91
CA SER A 97 -99.14 53.17 29.25
C SER A 97 -100.60 52.75 29.38
N PHE A 98 -100.86 51.52 29.80
CA PHE A 98 -102.21 50.95 29.84
C PHE A 98 -102.77 51.01 31.26
N SER A 99 -103.99 51.50 31.43
CA SER A 99 -104.63 51.65 32.73
C SER A 99 -106.10 51.23 32.71
N GLY A 100 -106.58 50.72 33.84
CA GLY A 100 -107.96 50.26 33.98
C GLY A 100 -108.35 49.16 32.99
N LEU A 101 -107.38 48.36 32.53
CA LEU A 101 -107.68 47.22 31.67
C LEU A 101 -108.45 46.18 32.47
N GLN A 102 -109.58 45.72 31.92
CA GLN A 102 -110.42 44.70 32.53
C GLN A 102 -111.10 43.84 31.45
N ALA A 103 -111.36 42.59 31.79
CA ALA A 103 -112.26 41.71 31.06
C ALA A 103 -113.28 41.15 32.07
N GLN A 104 -114.59 41.35 31.82
CA GLN A 104 -115.68 40.95 32.73
C GLN A 104 -115.47 41.36 34.21
N GLY A 105 -114.91 42.54 34.45
CA GLY A 105 -114.66 43.06 35.81
C GLY A 105 -113.38 42.55 36.47
N VAL A 106 -112.64 41.63 35.86
CA VAL A 106 -111.34 41.19 36.37
C VAL A 106 -110.23 42.12 35.84
N PRO A 107 -109.38 42.69 36.71
CA PRO A 107 -108.33 43.62 36.32
C PRO A 107 -107.18 42.91 35.59
N LEU A 108 -106.63 43.59 34.58
CA LEU A 108 -105.52 43.13 33.73
C LEU A 108 -104.40 44.18 33.74
N ALA A 109 -103.15 43.74 33.55
CA ALA A 109 -101.99 44.63 33.46
C ALA A 109 -101.16 44.29 32.21
N LEU A 110 -100.72 45.34 31.51
CA LEU A 110 -99.74 45.26 30.42
C LEU A 110 -98.58 46.20 30.73
N ARG A 111 -97.37 45.84 30.29
CA ARG A 111 -96.19 46.71 30.40
C ARG A 111 -96.31 47.89 29.44
N ASP A 112 -95.68 49.00 29.82
CA ASP A 112 -95.54 50.16 28.95
C ASP A 112 -94.73 49.78 27.69
N VAL A 113 -95.10 50.39 26.57
CA VAL A 113 -94.39 50.21 25.29
C VAL A 113 -93.88 51.56 24.82
N VAL A 114 -92.58 51.65 24.57
CA VAL A 114 -91.94 52.85 24.01
C VAL A 114 -91.66 52.60 22.53
N PHE A 115 -92.07 53.52 21.66
CA PHE A 115 -91.91 53.39 20.21
C PHE A 115 -91.63 54.73 19.54
N ASP A 116 -91.00 54.66 18.37
CA ASP A 116 -90.74 55.82 17.51
C ASP A 116 -91.95 56.07 16.60
N ALA A 117 -92.44 57.31 16.58
CA ALA A 117 -93.54 57.69 15.70
C ALA A 117 -93.03 57.90 14.27
N VAL A 118 -93.36 56.96 13.37
CA VAL A 118 -92.98 57.00 11.96
C VAL A 118 -93.79 58.07 11.21
N PRO A 119 -93.17 59.16 10.72
CA PRO A 119 -93.91 60.26 10.10
C PRO A 119 -94.67 59.81 8.83
N GLY A 120 -95.99 60.03 8.80
CA GLY A 120 -96.87 59.57 7.71
C GLY A 120 -97.15 58.06 7.71
N GLY A 121 -96.59 57.31 8.66
CA GLY A 121 -96.67 55.86 8.75
C GLY A 121 -97.66 55.33 9.80
N GLU A 122 -97.68 54.00 9.93
CA GLU A 122 -98.48 53.26 10.90
C GLU A 122 -97.59 52.45 11.84
N VAL A 123 -97.91 52.46 13.13
CA VAL A 123 -97.26 51.64 14.16
C VAL A 123 -98.30 50.75 14.81
N ASP A 124 -98.19 49.44 14.61
CA ASP A 124 -99.01 48.44 15.31
C ASP A 124 -98.27 47.94 16.55
N LEU A 125 -98.72 48.40 17.71
CA LEU A 125 -98.18 48.02 19.00
C LEU A 125 -98.32 46.52 19.27
N THR A 126 -99.23 45.80 18.58
CA THR A 126 -99.37 44.33 18.67
C THR A 126 -98.06 43.61 18.37
N ASN A 127 -97.30 44.12 17.39
CA ASN A 127 -96.07 43.50 16.88
C ASN A 127 -94.79 44.01 17.55
N VAL A 128 -94.88 45.09 18.35
CA VAL A 128 -93.71 45.71 19.02
C VAL A 128 -93.79 45.64 20.54
N ALA A 129 -94.84 45.04 21.11
CA ALA A 129 -94.91 44.88 22.56
C ALA A 129 -93.91 43.82 23.05
N PRO A 130 -93.30 44.04 24.24
CA PRO A 130 -92.40 43.08 24.84
C PRO A 130 -93.17 41.80 25.20
N LEU A 131 -92.79 40.69 24.57
CA LEU A 131 -93.27 39.34 24.90
C LEU A 131 -92.39 38.74 26.00
N ALA A 132 -92.96 37.90 26.87
CA ALA A 132 -92.22 37.28 27.97
C ALA A 132 -91.04 36.43 27.45
N ASN A 133 -89.87 36.57 28.07
CA ASN A 133 -88.63 35.82 27.78
C ASN A 133 -88.05 35.97 26.37
N LEU A 134 -88.44 37.02 25.63
CA LEU A 134 -87.79 37.41 24.38
C LEU A 134 -86.96 38.68 24.60
N VAL A 135 -85.74 38.66 24.05
CA VAL A 135 -84.87 39.85 23.97
C VAL A 135 -85.61 40.93 23.18
N GLU A 136 -85.59 42.17 23.67
CA GLU A 136 -86.28 43.31 23.05
C GLU A 136 -86.06 43.33 21.52
N PRO A 137 -87.12 43.30 20.69
CA PRO A 137 -86.94 43.38 19.25
C PRO A 137 -86.40 44.76 18.88
N VAL A 138 -85.17 44.80 18.38
CA VAL A 138 -84.57 45.98 17.75
C VAL A 138 -85.40 46.33 16.51
N VAL A 139 -86.06 47.50 16.54
CA VAL A 139 -86.79 48.06 15.40
C VAL A 139 -85.76 48.43 14.32
N ARG A 140 -85.92 47.85 13.12
CA ARG A 140 -85.02 48.03 11.96
C ARG A 140 -85.00 49.49 11.50
N GLY A 141 -83.79 50.04 11.34
CA GLY A 141 -83.54 51.26 10.56
C GLY A 141 -83.54 51.01 9.04
N PRO A 142 -83.33 52.05 8.20
CA PRO A 142 -83.34 51.96 6.74
C PRO A 142 -82.32 50.93 6.18
N GLN A 143 -82.54 50.40 4.96
CA GLN A 143 -81.63 49.43 4.34
C GLN A 143 -80.20 49.98 4.27
N GLY A 144 -79.26 49.29 4.92
CA GLY A 144 -77.84 49.62 4.85
C GLY A 144 -77.24 49.36 3.46
N THR A 145 -76.09 49.97 3.19
CA THR A 145 -75.32 49.78 1.95
C THR A 145 -75.01 48.30 1.70
N SER A 146 -75.39 47.78 0.53
CA SER A 146 -75.11 46.39 0.12
C SER A 146 -73.80 46.31 -0.66
N ILE A 147 -73.11 45.16 -0.70
CA ILE A 147 -71.89 45.01 -1.51
C ILE A 147 -72.29 44.91 -2.99
N GLY A 148 -71.74 45.78 -3.83
CA GLY A 148 -72.01 45.86 -5.27
C GLY A 148 -71.03 45.03 -6.11
N ARG A 149 -69.71 45.25 -5.95
CA ARG A 149 -68.65 44.51 -6.66
C ARG A 149 -67.32 44.53 -5.91
N ILE A 150 -66.41 43.64 -6.28
CA ILE A 150 -65.04 43.60 -5.78
C ILE A 150 -64.10 43.77 -6.98
N THR A 151 -63.19 44.73 -6.92
CA THR A 151 -62.18 45.01 -7.96
C THR A 151 -60.78 44.95 -7.39
N VAL A 152 -59.77 44.81 -8.26
CA VAL A 152 -58.36 44.96 -7.88
C VAL A 152 -57.85 46.26 -8.48
N GLU A 153 -57.40 47.17 -7.63
CA GLU A 153 -56.93 48.51 -8.03
C GLU A 153 -55.61 48.81 -7.34
N GLY A 154 -54.58 49.17 -8.10
CA GLY A 154 -53.26 49.50 -7.54
C GLY A 154 -52.55 48.34 -6.81
N GLY A 155 -53.03 47.11 -6.96
CA GLY A 155 -52.54 45.93 -6.25
C GLY A 155 -53.36 45.55 -5.02
N ASP A 156 -54.34 46.35 -4.61
CA ASP A 156 -55.20 46.09 -3.43
C ASP A 156 -56.60 45.62 -3.85
N LEU A 157 -57.24 44.85 -2.98
CA LEU A 157 -58.61 44.39 -3.20
C LEU A 157 -59.58 45.47 -2.70
N VAL A 158 -60.36 46.07 -3.59
CA VAL A 158 -61.31 47.13 -3.26
C VAL A 158 -62.73 46.57 -3.30
N VAL A 159 -63.45 46.72 -2.19
CA VAL A 159 -64.86 46.33 -2.07
C VAL A 159 -65.73 47.56 -2.27
N TRP A 160 -66.59 47.52 -3.28
CA TRP A 160 -67.54 48.56 -3.61
C TRP A 160 -68.93 48.20 -3.12
N GLY A 161 -69.65 49.19 -2.58
CA GLY A 161 -71.02 49.07 -2.09
C GLY A 161 -72.00 49.85 -2.93
N ARG A 162 -73.25 49.42 -2.93
CA ARG A 162 -74.38 50.07 -3.59
C ARG A 162 -75.33 50.65 -2.55
N ILE A 163 -75.52 51.96 -2.61
CA ILE A 163 -76.43 52.69 -1.71
C ILE A 163 -77.82 52.86 -2.35
N GLU A 164 -78.80 53.32 -1.57
CA GLU A 164 -80.23 53.42 -1.94
C GLU A 164 -80.48 54.27 -3.21
N SER A 165 -79.60 55.22 -3.53
CA SER A 165 -79.67 56.02 -4.77
C SER A 165 -79.18 55.30 -6.03
N GLY A 166 -78.70 54.05 -5.90
CA GLY A 166 -78.11 53.27 -6.99
C GLY A 166 -76.63 53.57 -7.28
N ALA A 167 -76.04 54.58 -6.62
CA ALA A 167 -74.64 54.93 -6.75
C ALA A 167 -73.71 53.89 -6.10
N GLU A 168 -72.56 53.65 -6.73
CA GLU A 168 -71.48 52.83 -6.15
C GLU A 168 -70.55 53.70 -5.30
N VAL A 169 -70.29 53.26 -4.07
CA VAL A 169 -69.39 53.92 -3.11
C VAL A 169 -68.33 52.92 -2.66
N ARG A 170 -67.07 53.36 -2.55
CA ARG A 170 -65.98 52.51 -2.04
C ARG A 170 -66.18 52.24 -0.56
N LEU A 171 -66.34 50.97 -0.18
CA LEU A 171 -66.60 50.58 1.21
C LEU A 171 -65.33 50.27 1.98
N SER A 172 -64.42 49.49 1.38
CA SER A 172 -63.19 49.06 2.04
C SER A 172 -62.09 48.77 1.02
N THR A 173 -60.85 48.87 1.47
CA THR A 173 -59.65 48.47 0.73
C THR A 173 -58.88 47.51 1.59
N ILE A 174 -58.65 46.30 1.08
CA ILE A 174 -57.84 45.29 1.72
C ILE A 174 -56.46 45.34 1.04
N PRO A 175 -55.42 45.83 1.73
CA PRO A 175 -54.09 45.88 1.16
C PRO A 175 -53.57 44.46 0.93
N MET A 176 -53.38 44.06 -0.33
CA MET A 176 -52.94 42.68 -0.63
C MET A 176 -51.48 42.45 -0.27
N ARG A 177 -50.70 43.53 -0.09
CA ARG A 177 -49.34 43.48 0.41
C ARG A 177 -49.25 42.79 1.77
N GLU A 178 -50.15 43.11 2.71
CA GLU A 178 -50.18 42.50 4.05
C GLU A 178 -50.58 41.01 4.01
N LEU A 179 -51.33 40.60 2.99
CA LEU A 179 -51.71 39.20 2.75
C LEU A 179 -50.63 38.40 2.01
N THR A 180 -49.72 39.07 1.29
CA THR A 180 -48.70 38.43 0.46
C THR A 180 -47.31 38.46 1.10
N GLU A 181 -47.05 39.38 2.03
CA GLU A 181 -45.77 39.50 2.74
C GLU A 181 -45.41 38.22 3.50
N GLY A 182 -46.34 37.62 4.25
CA GLY A 182 -46.09 36.36 4.95
C GLY A 182 -45.79 35.18 4.01
N ALA A 183 -46.50 35.09 2.89
CA ALA A 183 -46.25 34.05 1.88
C ALA A 183 -44.91 34.27 1.14
N ALA A 184 -44.51 35.52 0.92
CA ALA A 184 -43.23 35.88 0.33
C ALA A 184 -42.06 35.59 1.28
N GLU A 185 -42.22 35.84 2.58
CA GLU A 185 -41.24 35.48 3.62
C GLU A 185 -41.05 33.97 3.74
N ASP A 186 -42.14 33.19 3.75
CA ASP A 186 -42.08 31.73 3.74
C ASP A 186 -41.38 31.19 2.49
N ALA A 187 -41.69 31.74 1.31
CA ALA A 187 -41.03 31.36 0.06
C ALA A 187 -39.53 31.70 0.07
N ALA A 188 -39.15 32.85 0.63
CA ALA A 188 -37.76 33.24 0.81
C ALA A 188 -37.02 32.31 1.78
N LEU A 189 -37.67 31.90 2.88
CA LEU A 189 -37.11 30.96 3.85
C LEU A 189 -36.87 29.58 3.23
N VAL A 190 -37.82 29.08 2.43
CA VAL A 190 -37.69 27.82 1.68
C VAL A 190 -36.53 27.89 0.68
N ALA A 191 -36.42 28.98 -0.08
CA ALA A 191 -35.31 29.19 -1.01
C ALA A 191 -33.95 29.25 -0.31
N LEU A 192 -33.87 29.93 0.85
CA LEU A 192 -32.66 30.02 1.67
C LEU A 192 -32.24 28.63 2.17
N ASN A 193 -33.18 27.84 2.71
CA ASN A 193 -32.91 26.49 3.21
C ASN A 193 -32.47 25.52 2.11
N SER A 194 -33.10 25.61 0.93
CA SER A 194 -32.70 24.82 -0.25
C SER A 194 -31.28 25.18 -0.71
N THR A 195 -30.96 26.47 -0.77
CA THR A 195 -29.62 26.96 -1.13
C THR A 195 -28.58 26.51 -0.12
N ARG A 196 -28.90 26.59 1.17
CA ARG A 196 -28.04 26.11 2.26
C ARG A 196 -27.75 24.62 2.15
N SER A 197 -28.78 23.80 1.95
CA SER A 197 -28.61 22.35 1.76
C SER A 197 -27.73 22.03 0.56
N THR A 198 -27.91 22.76 -0.54
CA THR A 198 -27.07 22.60 -1.75
C THR A 198 -25.61 22.96 -1.46
N LEU A 199 -25.37 24.06 -0.73
CA LEU A 199 -24.03 24.49 -0.33
C LEU A 199 -23.36 23.48 0.60
N GLU A 200 -24.08 22.96 1.60
CA GLU A 200 -23.61 21.90 2.50
C GLU A 200 -23.23 20.63 1.72
N GLY A 201 -23.98 20.30 0.66
CA GLY A 201 -23.65 19.24 -0.29
C GLY A 201 -22.34 19.49 -1.04
N PHE A 202 -22.14 20.70 -1.58
CA PHE A 202 -20.89 21.07 -2.26
C PHE A 202 -19.68 21.08 -1.32
N VAL A 203 -19.83 21.60 -0.10
CA VAL A 203 -18.78 21.55 0.93
C VAL A 203 -18.40 20.11 1.25
N SER A 204 -19.40 19.23 1.39
CA SER A 204 -19.16 17.79 1.63
C SER A 204 -18.39 17.15 0.48
N GLN A 205 -18.79 17.40 -0.77
CA GLN A 205 -18.09 16.88 -1.95
C GLN A 205 -16.65 17.41 -2.07
N ALA A 206 -16.43 18.70 -1.78
CA ALA A 206 -15.11 19.30 -1.78
C ALA A 206 -14.21 18.66 -0.71
N SER A 207 -14.73 18.42 0.50
CA SER A 207 -14.00 17.74 1.59
C SER A 207 -13.63 16.30 1.22
N ALA A 208 -14.55 15.55 0.59
CA ALA A 208 -14.29 14.20 0.12
C ALA A 208 -13.22 14.18 -0.98
N SER A 209 -13.27 15.14 -1.90
CA SER A 209 -12.28 15.30 -2.97
C SER A 209 -10.89 15.63 -2.41
N ALA A 210 -10.80 16.49 -1.40
CA ALA A 210 -9.54 16.80 -0.71
C ALA A 210 -8.97 15.57 0.02
N ALA A 211 -9.81 14.78 0.68
CA ALA A 211 -9.40 13.53 1.33
C ALA A 211 -8.90 12.49 0.32
N ALA A 212 -9.55 12.37 -0.84
CA ALA A 212 -9.10 11.51 -1.94
C ALA A 212 -7.74 11.98 -2.50
N ALA A 213 -7.56 13.28 -2.70
CA ALA A 213 -6.28 13.84 -3.12
C ALA A 213 -5.16 13.54 -2.12
N LYS A 214 -5.43 13.66 -0.81
CA LYS A 214 -4.44 13.35 0.23
C LYS A 214 -4.08 11.85 0.28
N SER A 215 -5.06 10.99 0.04
CA SER A 215 -4.86 9.54 -0.06
C SER A 215 -3.97 9.21 -1.27
N SER A 216 -4.22 9.85 -2.42
CA SER A 216 -3.40 9.71 -3.63
C SER A 216 -1.96 10.19 -3.43
N GLU A 217 -1.75 11.32 -2.75
CA GLU A 217 -0.42 11.82 -2.37
C GLU A 217 0.35 10.78 -1.52
N THR A 218 -0.34 10.17 -0.55
CA THR A 218 0.23 9.15 0.32
C THR A 218 0.61 7.89 -0.48
N ALA A 219 -0.25 7.45 -1.41
CA ALA A 219 0.03 6.32 -2.29
C ALA A 219 1.22 6.60 -3.23
N ALA A 220 1.34 7.83 -3.75
CA ALA A 220 2.48 8.25 -4.56
C ALA A 220 3.79 8.23 -3.75
N ALA A 221 3.79 8.72 -2.51
CA ALA A 221 4.94 8.65 -1.62
C ALA A 221 5.36 7.21 -1.29
N GLY A 222 4.38 6.32 -1.08
CA GLY A 222 4.63 4.88 -0.91
C GLY A 222 5.27 4.26 -2.16
N SER A 223 4.77 4.61 -3.34
CA SER A 223 5.32 4.15 -4.62
C SER A 223 6.75 4.65 -4.86
N ALA A 224 7.05 5.90 -4.51
CA ALA A 224 8.41 6.44 -4.57
C ALA A 224 9.37 5.70 -3.63
N SER A 225 8.92 5.36 -2.42
CA SER A 225 9.70 4.58 -1.45
C SER A 225 9.99 3.15 -1.93
N ALA A 226 8.99 2.51 -2.57
CA ALA A 226 9.15 1.19 -3.19
C ALA A 226 10.12 1.22 -4.38
N ALA A 227 10.08 2.28 -5.20
CA ALA A 227 11.02 2.49 -6.30
C ALA A 227 12.46 2.68 -5.79
N ALA A 228 12.66 3.46 -4.73
CA ALA A 228 13.97 3.63 -4.09
C ALA A 228 14.52 2.29 -3.57
N SER A 229 13.67 1.49 -2.91
CA SER A 229 14.05 0.16 -2.39
C SER A 229 14.43 -0.80 -3.52
N SER A 230 13.69 -0.75 -4.64
CA SER A 230 14.00 -1.52 -5.85
C SER A 230 15.34 -1.10 -6.45
N ALA A 231 15.65 0.21 -6.48
CA ALA A 231 16.93 0.71 -6.96
C ALA A 231 18.11 0.25 -6.09
N SER A 232 17.96 0.26 -4.76
CA SER A 232 18.97 -0.29 -3.84
C SER A 232 19.20 -1.79 -4.06
N SER A 233 18.13 -2.55 -4.28
CA SER A 233 18.20 -3.99 -4.58
C SER A 233 18.92 -4.25 -5.91
N ALA A 234 18.64 -3.45 -6.94
CA ALA A 234 19.33 -3.54 -8.23
C ALA A 234 20.83 -3.25 -8.11
N LEU A 235 21.21 -2.26 -7.29
CA LEU A 235 22.61 -1.95 -7.01
C LEU A 235 23.32 -3.11 -6.27
N ALA A 236 22.65 -3.74 -5.30
CA ALA A 236 23.19 -4.91 -4.59
C ALA A 236 23.40 -6.10 -5.55
N SER A 237 22.45 -6.35 -6.45
CA SER A 237 22.57 -7.37 -7.49
C SER A 237 23.73 -7.08 -8.44
N LYS A 238 23.91 -5.82 -8.87
CA LYS A 238 25.06 -5.41 -9.69
C LYS A 238 26.40 -5.69 -8.99
N ASN A 239 26.51 -5.38 -7.71
CA ASN A 239 27.73 -5.62 -6.94
C ASN A 239 28.02 -7.12 -6.80
N SER A 240 26.99 -7.93 -6.54
CA SER A 240 27.10 -9.39 -6.47
C SER A 240 27.55 -10.01 -7.80
N ALA A 241 27.05 -9.48 -8.92
CA ALA A 241 27.48 -9.89 -10.25
C ALA A 241 28.97 -9.53 -10.50
N ALA A 242 29.42 -8.35 -10.06
CA ALA A 242 30.82 -7.95 -10.16
C ALA A 242 31.75 -8.87 -9.34
N SER A 243 31.38 -9.20 -8.10
CA SER A 243 32.12 -10.17 -7.27
C SER A 243 32.17 -11.57 -7.90
N SER A 244 31.08 -11.99 -8.54
CA SER A 244 31.02 -13.26 -9.26
C SER A 244 31.97 -13.26 -10.47
N ALA A 245 32.05 -12.15 -11.22
CA ALA A 245 33.00 -12.00 -12.33
C ALA A 245 34.47 -12.05 -11.86
N SER A 246 34.79 -11.41 -10.73
CA SER A 246 36.13 -11.52 -10.11
C SER A 246 36.44 -12.96 -9.71
N SER A 247 35.49 -13.67 -9.09
CA SER A 247 35.65 -15.08 -8.70
C SER A 247 35.87 -16.00 -9.89
N ALA A 248 35.17 -15.75 -11.01
CA ALA A 248 35.37 -16.47 -12.26
C ALA A 248 36.79 -16.23 -12.83
N THR A 249 37.29 -14.99 -12.73
CA THR A 249 38.66 -14.65 -13.15
C THR A 249 39.70 -15.37 -12.29
N SER A 250 39.53 -15.40 -10.98
CA SER A 250 40.42 -16.16 -10.07
C SER A 250 40.38 -17.65 -10.37
N SER A 251 39.20 -18.21 -10.65
CA SER A 251 39.04 -19.63 -11.01
C SER A 251 39.75 -19.96 -12.33
N LYS A 252 39.66 -19.07 -13.33
CA LYS A 252 40.42 -19.19 -14.60
C LYS A 252 41.93 -19.22 -14.35
N ASN A 253 42.44 -18.33 -13.50
CA ASN A 253 43.87 -18.29 -13.19
C ASN A 253 44.33 -19.55 -12.45
N ALA A 254 43.54 -20.05 -11.49
CA ALA A 254 43.83 -21.30 -10.79
C ALA A 254 43.85 -22.51 -11.73
N ALA A 255 42.94 -22.56 -12.71
CA ALA A 255 42.95 -23.59 -13.75
C ALA A 255 44.21 -23.50 -14.62
N ALA A 256 44.64 -22.30 -15.01
CA ALA A 256 45.87 -22.09 -15.76
C ALA A 256 47.12 -22.56 -14.99
N THR A 257 47.22 -22.21 -13.70
CA THR A 257 48.30 -22.72 -12.82
C THR A 257 48.28 -24.24 -12.72
N SER A 258 47.09 -24.84 -12.59
CA SER A 258 46.94 -26.29 -12.53
C SER A 258 47.40 -26.97 -13.82
N ALA A 259 47.13 -26.37 -14.98
CA ALA A 259 47.62 -26.85 -16.26
C ALA A 259 49.15 -26.80 -16.36
N THR A 260 49.79 -25.71 -15.89
CA THR A 260 51.26 -25.60 -15.83
C THR A 260 51.87 -26.66 -14.91
N ASN A 261 51.27 -26.89 -13.74
CA ASN A 261 51.74 -27.92 -12.80
C ASN A 261 51.61 -29.34 -13.38
N ALA A 262 50.52 -29.61 -14.10
CA ALA A 262 50.33 -30.88 -14.81
C ALA A 262 51.40 -31.08 -15.89
N ALA A 263 51.70 -30.05 -16.68
CA ALA A 263 52.77 -30.10 -17.68
C ALA A 263 54.14 -30.36 -17.04
N GLY A 264 54.48 -29.67 -15.95
CA GLY A 264 55.73 -29.91 -15.23
C GLY A 264 55.83 -31.33 -14.64
N SER A 265 54.71 -31.87 -14.16
CA SER A 265 54.62 -33.25 -13.69
C SER A 265 54.84 -34.26 -14.83
N ALA A 266 54.32 -33.98 -16.03
CA ALA A 266 54.56 -34.80 -17.22
C ALA A 266 56.05 -34.80 -17.62
N THR A 267 56.71 -33.64 -17.67
CA THR A 267 58.15 -33.55 -17.92
C THR A 267 58.97 -34.30 -16.88
N THR A 268 58.58 -34.23 -15.61
CA THR A 268 59.24 -34.98 -14.53
C THR A 268 59.09 -36.48 -14.75
N ALA A 269 57.90 -36.96 -15.13
CA ALA A 269 57.66 -38.36 -15.44
C ALA A 269 58.50 -38.87 -16.63
N GLU A 270 58.65 -38.06 -17.69
CA GLU A 270 59.54 -38.35 -18.81
C GLU A 270 61.00 -38.52 -18.36
N HIS A 271 61.47 -37.66 -17.46
CA HIS A 271 62.84 -37.74 -16.92
C HIS A 271 63.05 -39.02 -16.12
N TRP A 272 62.10 -39.42 -15.27
CA TRP A 272 62.15 -40.69 -14.54
C TRP A 272 62.16 -41.90 -15.48
N ALA A 273 61.37 -41.87 -16.55
CA ALA A 273 61.38 -42.93 -17.57
C ALA A 273 62.75 -43.04 -18.26
N ALA A 274 63.38 -41.91 -18.59
CA ALA A 274 64.72 -41.88 -19.16
C ALA A 274 65.78 -42.46 -18.20
N HIS A 275 65.73 -42.09 -16.91
CA HIS A 275 66.62 -42.66 -15.89
C HIS A 275 66.42 -44.16 -15.73
N SER A 276 65.17 -44.65 -15.76
CA SER A 276 64.88 -46.08 -15.70
C SER A 276 65.47 -46.84 -16.90
N LEU A 277 65.39 -46.26 -18.10
CA LEU A 277 66.00 -46.85 -19.31
C LEU A 277 67.53 -46.87 -19.22
N ALA A 278 68.15 -45.78 -18.75
CA ALA A 278 69.59 -45.71 -18.54
C ALA A 278 70.08 -46.76 -17.51
N SER A 279 69.32 -46.96 -16.43
CA SER A 279 69.59 -47.99 -15.43
C SER A 279 69.51 -49.40 -16.02
N LYS A 280 68.46 -49.68 -16.82
CA LYS A 280 68.33 -50.95 -17.54
C LYS A 280 69.51 -51.22 -18.48
N ASN A 281 69.95 -50.22 -19.23
CA ASN A 281 71.10 -50.35 -20.13
C ASN A 281 72.40 -50.59 -19.36
N SER A 282 72.59 -49.93 -18.21
CA SER A 282 73.76 -50.14 -17.35
C SER A 282 73.80 -51.56 -16.76
N ALA A 283 72.63 -52.10 -16.38
CA ALA A 283 72.50 -53.49 -15.94
C ALA A 283 72.84 -54.49 -17.07
N ALA A 284 72.38 -54.23 -18.30
CA ALA A 284 72.71 -55.05 -19.46
C ALA A 284 74.22 -55.04 -19.76
N THR A 285 74.87 -53.88 -19.73
CA THR A 285 76.33 -53.76 -19.87
C THR A 285 77.06 -54.55 -18.77
N SER A 286 76.59 -54.47 -17.52
CA SER A 286 77.17 -55.20 -16.40
C SER A 286 77.06 -56.72 -16.58
N ALA A 287 75.93 -57.21 -17.10
CA ALA A 287 75.74 -58.62 -17.43
C ALA A 287 76.72 -59.09 -18.52
N THR A 288 76.92 -58.29 -19.58
CA THR A 288 77.92 -58.57 -20.62
C THR A 288 79.34 -58.64 -20.04
N ASN A 289 79.71 -57.69 -19.17
CA ASN A 289 81.03 -57.68 -18.54
C ASN A 289 81.25 -58.90 -17.63
N ALA A 290 80.21 -59.33 -16.90
CA ALA A 290 80.27 -60.55 -16.09
C ALA A 290 80.46 -61.80 -16.98
N ALA A 291 79.76 -61.90 -18.11
CA ALA A 291 79.93 -63.00 -19.06
C ALA A 291 81.34 -63.03 -19.67
N ASN A 292 81.88 -61.86 -20.04
CA ASN A 292 83.26 -61.74 -20.53
C ASN A 292 84.29 -62.16 -19.47
N SER A 293 84.07 -61.77 -18.21
CA SER A 293 84.93 -62.16 -17.09
C SER A 293 84.89 -63.66 -16.82
N ALA A 294 83.71 -64.27 -16.91
CA ALA A 294 83.56 -65.73 -16.80
C ALA A 294 84.29 -66.46 -17.92
N THR A 295 84.20 -65.95 -19.15
CA THR A 295 84.93 -66.49 -20.32
C THR A 295 86.44 -66.38 -20.12
N ALA A 296 86.92 -65.23 -19.65
CA ALA A 296 88.34 -65.02 -19.35
C ALA A 296 88.83 -65.99 -18.26
N ALA A 297 88.06 -66.16 -17.18
CA ALA A 297 88.38 -67.10 -16.10
C ALA A 297 88.43 -68.56 -16.59
N ALA A 298 87.50 -68.98 -17.46
CA ALA A 298 87.53 -70.30 -18.08
C ALA A 298 88.76 -70.50 -18.99
N GLY A 299 89.16 -69.45 -19.72
CA GLY A 299 90.40 -69.42 -20.50
C GLY A 299 91.64 -69.60 -19.61
N SER A 300 91.75 -68.82 -18.54
CA SER A 300 92.86 -68.94 -17.57
C SER A 300 92.90 -70.32 -16.91
N ALA A 301 91.76 -70.92 -16.58
CA ALA A 301 91.70 -72.28 -16.03
C ALA A 301 92.19 -73.32 -17.05
N SER A 302 91.85 -73.16 -18.33
CA SER A 302 92.32 -74.02 -19.42
C SER A 302 93.83 -73.89 -19.62
N SER A 303 94.37 -72.67 -19.59
CA SER A 303 95.83 -72.44 -19.64
C SER A 303 96.54 -73.05 -18.44
N ALA A 304 96.02 -72.85 -17.23
CA ALA A 304 96.59 -73.44 -16.02
C ALA A 304 96.59 -74.98 -16.07
N LYS A 305 95.54 -75.60 -16.63
CA LYS A 305 95.50 -77.05 -16.87
C LYS A 305 96.57 -77.49 -17.87
N ALA A 306 96.73 -76.77 -18.97
CA ALA A 306 97.75 -77.07 -19.97
C ALA A 306 99.18 -76.93 -19.40
N ASP A 307 99.42 -75.92 -18.56
CA ASP A 307 100.70 -75.73 -17.88
C ASP A 307 100.97 -76.84 -16.86
N ALA A 308 99.95 -77.26 -16.10
CA ALA A 308 100.04 -78.40 -15.18
C ALA A 308 100.33 -79.72 -15.93
N ASP A 309 99.68 -79.95 -17.07
CA ASP A 309 99.93 -81.13 -17.92
C ASP A 309 101.36 -81.11 -18.48
N ARG A 310 101.85 -79.94 -18.92
CA ARG A 310 103.23 -79.79 -19.40
C ARG A 310 104.25 -80.06 -18.29
N ALA A 311 104.02 -79.50 -17.09
CA ALA A 311 104.86 -79.74 -15.93
C ALA A 311 104.89 -81.22 -15.53
N ALA A 312 103.74 -81.91 -15.58
CA ALA A 312 103.66 -83.35 -15.33
C ALA A 312 104.43 -84.17 -16.37
N ALA A 313 104.34 -83.82 -17.65
CA ALA A 313 105.08 -84.47 -18.73
C ALA A 313 106.60 -84.24 -18.62
N GLU A 314 107.03 -83.03 -18.23
CA GLU A 314 108.43 -82.71 -17.96
C GLU A 314 108.97 -83.47 -16.75
N ALA A 315 108.20 -83.58 -15.67
CA ALA A 315 108.55 -84.41 -14.51
C ALA A 315 108.73 -85.88 -14.90
N LEU A 316 107.85 -86.42 -15.76
CA LEU A 316 107.97 -87.79 -16.27
C LEU A 316 109.27 -87.99 -17.08
N LYS A 317 109.61 -87.05 -17.97
CA LYS A 317 110.88 -87.08 -18.72
C LYS A 317 112.11 -87.03 -17.82
N ALA A 318 112.05 -86.26 -16.73
CA ALA A 318 113.17 -86.12 -15.79
C ALA A 318 113.47 -87.40 -14.99
N THR A 319 112.50 -88.33 -14.87
CA THR A 319 112.71 -89.60 -14.17
C THR A 319 113.46 -90.66 -14.98
N GLY A 320 113.59 -90.50 -16.30
CA GLY A 320 114.40 -91.38 -17.16
C GLY A 320 113.93 -92.84 -17.27
N LEU A 321 112.69 -93.17 -16.88
CA LEU A 321 112.17 -94.55 -16.85
C LEU A 321 110.98 -94.75 -17.81
N PRO A 322 110.88 -95.90 -18.51
CA PRO A 322 109.69 -96.28 -19.28
C PRO A 322 108.52 -96.64 -18.35
N LEU A 323 107.29 -96.40 -18.84
CA LEU A 323 105.99 -96.51 -18.16
C LEU A 323 105.64 -97.90 -17.58
N SER A 324 106.55 -98.88 -17.65
CA SER A 324 106.35 -100.25 -17.19
C SER A 324 106.76 -100.51 -15.73
N GLU A 325 107.35 -99.54 -15.02
CA GLU A 325 107.89 -99.76 -13.66
C GLU A 325 107.49 -98.68 -12.63
N VAL A 326 106.26 -98.17 -12.67
CA VAL A 326 105.72 -97.36 -11.55
C VAL A 326 104.61 -98.14 -10.87
N SER A 327 105.02 -99.19 -10.16
CA SER A 327 104.21 -99.78 -9.08
C SER A 327 104.36 -98.91 -7.83
N ALA A 328 103.25 -98.72 -7.14
CA ALA A 328 103.03 -97.82 -6.02
C ALA A 328 104.09 -97.94 -4.91
N ASP A 329 104.85 -96.87 -4.64
CA ASP A 329 105.09 -96.32 -3.28
C ASP A 329 106.05 -95.11 -3.32
N VAL A 330 105.54 -93.88 -3.42
CA VAL A 330 106.35 -92.70 -3.09
C VAL A 330 105.52 -91.75 -2.22
N LYS A 331 105.80 -91.76 -0.92
CA LYS A 331 105.28 -90.78 0.05
C LYS A 331 105.83 -89.37 -0.25
N PRO A 332 105.04 -88.30 -0.06
CA PRO A 332 105.51 -86.92 -0.21
C PRO A 332 106.44 -86.54 0.95
N GLY A 333 107.58 -85.89 0.68
CA GLY A 333 108.32 -85.26 1.79
C GLY A 333 109.82 -84.95 1.64
N THR A 334 110.51 -85.25 0.54
CA THR A 334 111.95 -84.93 0.46
C THR A 334 112.32 -84.39 -0.91
N VAL A 335 112.42 -83.06 -0.98
CA VAL A 335 112.95 -82.32 -2.12
C VAL A 335 114.48 -82.43 -2.11
N PRO A 336 115.15 -82.89 -3.18
CA PRO A 336 116.60 -82.79 -3.27
C PRO A 336 116.99 -81.35 -3.59
N ARG A 337 117.57 -80.68 -2.59
CA ARG A 337 118.35 -79.46 -2.76
C ARG A 337 119.59 -79.80 -3.59
N ARG A 338 119.69 -79.31 -4.83
CA ARG A 338 120.94 -79.32 -5.60
C ARG A 338 121.42 -77.90 -5.87
N THR A 339 122.44 -77.51 -5.11
CA THR A 339 123.37 -76.45 -5.50
C THR A 339 124.37 -77.00 -6.51
N THR A 340 124.58 -76.27 -7.60
CA THR A 340 125.88 -75.77 -8.09
C THR A 340 125.64 -75.22 -9.50
N SER A 341 125.72 -73.88 -9.57
CA SER A 341 125.74 -72.99 -10.74
C SER A 341 124.47 -72.84 -11.60
N GLY A 342 123.84 -71.67 -11.49
CA GLY A 342 123.02 -71.12 -12.59
C GLY A 342 121.80 -70.24 -12.28
N THR A 343 121.82 -69.42 -11.21
CA THR A 343 120.95 -68.23 -10.96
C THR A 343 119.41 -68.34 -11.08
N ILE A 344 118.72 -68.17 -9.94
CA ILE A 344 117.38 -67.59 -9.88
C ILE A 344 117.44 -66.45 -8.85
N ASN A 345 117.27 -65.21 -9.30
CA ASN A 345 117.01 -64.08 -8.40
C ASN A 345 115.50 -64.08 -8.11
N ALA A 346 115.11 -64.63 -6.96
CA ALA A 346 113.83 -64.36 -6.33
C ALA A 346 114.09 -63.60 -5.03
N ALA A 347 114.63 -62.39 -5.19
CA ALA A 347 114.73 -61.39 -4.15
C ALA A 347 114.71 -60.02 -4.86
N ASP A 348 113.52 -59.52 -5.15
CA ASP A 348 113.32 -58.08 -5.15
C ASP A 348 111.95 -57.76 -4.54
N PRO A 349 111.90 -57.30 -3.28
CA PRO A 349 110.68 -56.78 -2.69
C PRO A 349 110.33 -55.45 -3.36
N LEU A 350 109.14 -55.40 -3.96
CA LEU A 350 108.32 -54.22 -4.26
C LEU A 350 109.06 -52.87 -4.13
N ASN A 351 109.59 -52.35 -5.25
CA ASN A 351 109.99 -50.96 -5.36
C ASN A 351 108.72 -50.07 -5.37
N PRO A 352 108.45 -49.25 -4.32
CA PRO A 352 107.27 -48.37 -4.29
C PRO A 352 107.35 -47.20 -5.28
N ALA A 353 108.47 -47.03 -6.00
CA ALA A 353 108.67 -45.92 -6.94
C ALA A 353 108.13 -46.19 -8.35
N GLU A 354 107.79 -47.43 -8.72
CA GLU A 354 107.24 -47.74 -10.06
C GLU A 354 105.70 -47.64 -10.14
N VAL A 355 105.01 -47.45 -9.00
CA VAL A 355 103.57 -47.13 -8.97
C VAL A 355 103.30 -45.66 -9.35
N ALA A 356 104.33 -44.82 -9.37
CA ALA A 356 104.22 -43.40 -9.71
C ALA A 356 104.11 -43.12 -11.24
N THR A 357 104.26 -44.12 -12.10
CA THR A 357 104.31 -43.95 -13.57
C THR A 357 102.99 -44.26 -14.28
N LYS A 358 101.85 -44.15 -13.57
CA LYS A 358 100.51 -44.02 -14.15
C LYS A 358 99.78 -42.77 -13.65
N GLY A 359 100.41 -41.60 -13.78
CA GLY A 359 99.74 -40.36 -14.21
C GLY A 359 98.49 -39.84 -13.48
N TYR A 360 98.23 -40.20 -12.22
CA TYR A 360 97.25 -39.50 -11.38
C TYR A 360 98.01 -38.52 -10.48
N THR A 361 98.47 -37.43 -11.08
CA THR A 361 99.07 -36.33 -10.31
C THR A 361 97.99 -35.61 -9.51
N ASP A 362 98.23 -35.55 -8.22
CA ASP A 362 97.49 -34.91 -7.12
C ASP A 362 96.97 -33.49 -7.44
N GLY A 363 97.58 -32.77 -8.39
CA GLY A 363 97.16 -31.43 -8.79
C GLY A 363 95.81 -31.32 -9.51
N LYS A 364 95.23 -32.42 -10.04
CA LYS A 364 93.87 -32.40 -10.62
C LYS A 364 92.78 -32.89 -9.65
N LEU A 365 93.15 -33.59 -8.58
CA LEU A 365 92.25 -33.96 -7.49
C LEU A 365 92.17 -32.88 -6.41
N ALA A 366 93.22 -32.07 -6.23
CA ALA A 366 93.23 -30.95 -5.28
C ALA A 366 92.12 -29.89 -5.52
N ASN A 367 91.53 -29.86 -6.72
CA ASN A 367 90.40 -28.99 -7.08
C ASN A 367 89.04 -29.72 -7.12
N LYS A 368 88.98 -30.96 -6.66
CA LYS A 368 87.76 -31.77 -6.53
C LYS A 368 87.43 -31.91 -5.05
N ALA A 369 86.14 -31.92 -4.73
CA ALA A 369 85.69 -32.14 -3.36
C ALA A 369 86.07 -33.55 -2.90
N ASP A 370 86.53 -33.67 -1.65
CA ASP A 370 86.81 -34.96 -1.02
C ASP A 370 85.50 -35.71 -0.76
N LEU A 371 85.55 -37.04 -0.67
CA LEU A 371 84.41 -37.86 -0.28
C LEU A 371 84.72 -38.60 1.03
N VAL A 372 83.91 -38.36 2.07
CA VAL A 372 83.97 -39.13 3.32
C VAL A 372 82.82 -40.13 3.32
N GLY A 373 83.12 -41.42 3.26
CA GLY A 373 82.09 -42.46 3.19
C GLY A 373 81.24 -42.43 1.91
N GLY A 374 81.79 -41.88 0.81
CA GLY A 374 81.11 -41.78 -0.49
C GLY A 374 80.25 -40.53 -0.69
N LEU A 375 80.26 -39.59 0.27
CA LEU A 375 79.53 -38.31 0.21
C LEU A 375 80.49 -37.13 0.33
N VAL A 376 80.17 -36.01 -0.33
CA VAL A 376 80.92 -34.75 -0.18
C VAL A 376 80.65 -34.17 1.21
N PRO A 377 81.68 -33.85 2.03
CA PRO A 377 81.52 -33.20 3.32
C PRO A 377 80.80 -31.85 3.20
N THR A 378 79.85 -31.58 4.09
CA THR A 378 79.05 -30.35 4.10
C THR A 378 79.87 -29.07 4.25
N SER A 379 81.09 -29.17 4.78
CA SER A 379 82.06 -28.07 4.87
C SER A 379 82.63 -27.61 3.52
N GLN A 380 82.47 -28.41 2.45
CA GLN A 380 82.96 -28.12 1.10
C GLN A 380 81.85 -27.69 0.14
N LEU A 381 80.60 -27.64 0.61
CA LEU A 381 79.49 -27.03 -0.12
C LEU A 381 79.43 -25.53 0.23
N PRO A 382 79.36 -24.61 -0.74
CA PRO A 382 79.00 -23.23 -0.45
C PRO A 382 77.66 -23.22 0.30
N ALA A 383 77.54 -22.43 1.37
CA ALA A 383 76.31 -22.33 2.15
C ALA A 383 75.19 -21.73 1.29
N VAL A 384 74.44 -22.59 0.59
CA VAL A 384 73.21 -22.23 -0.11
C VAL A 384 72.09 -22.96 0.61
N ALA A 385 71.58 -22.33 1.67
CA ALA A 385 70.31 -22.69 2.27
C ALA A 385 69.19 -22.12 1.39
N LEU A 386 68.84 -22.83 0.32
CA LEU A 386 67.50 -22.73 -0.27
C LEU A 386 66.61 -23.78 0.37
N THR A 387 66.49 -23.69 1.69
CA THR A 387 65.39 -24.33 2.41
C THR A 387 64.10 -23.58 2.13
N LYS A 388 62.99 -24.32 2.05
CA LYS A 388 61.65 -23.81 1.75
C LYS A 388 61.37 -22.50 2.52
N PRO A 389 60.78 -21.46 1.90
CA PRO A 389 60.47 -20.22 2.60
C PRO A 389 59.64 -20.48 3.86
N HIS A 390 60.05 -19.90 4.97
CA HIS A 390 59.32 -19.98 6.23
C HIS A 390 58.12 -19.04 6.20
N VAL A 391 56.92 -19.59 6.01
CA VAL A 391 55.67 -18.83 6.04
C VAL A 391 55.22 -18.65 7.49
N VAL A 392 55.15 -17.41 7.95
CA VAL A 392 54.80 -17.06 9.33
C VAL A 392 53.68 -16.01 9.36
N ALA A 393 52.94 -15.94 10.47
CA ALA A 393 51.81 -15.02 10.60
C ALA A 393 52.22 -13.60 11.00
N SER A 394 53.36 -13.42 11.70
CA SER A 394 53.76 -12.12 12.28
C SER A 394 55.28 -11.98 12.44
N ARG A 395 55.76 -10.75 12.68
CA ARG A 395 57.18 -10.46 12.98
C ARG A 395 57.70 -11.27 14.17
N ALA A 396 56.93 -11.40 15.24
CA ALA A 396 57.35 -12.15 16.42
C ALA A 396 57.62 -13.62 16.09
N ALA A 397 56.80 -14.21 15.21
CA ALA A 397 57.00 -15.58 14.73
C ALA A 397 58.23 -15.69 13.80
N MET A 398 58.54 -14.65 13.01
CA MET A 398 59.75 -14.59 12.18
C MET A 398 61.03 -14.58 13.03
N LEU A 399 61.08 -13.76 14.09
CA LEU A 399 62.26 -13.64 14.96
C LEU A 399 62.52 -14.89 15.83
N ALA A 400 61.52 -15.75 15.96
CA ALA A 400 61.61 -17.02 16.66
C ALA A 400 62.04 -18.18 15.74
N LEU A 401 62.26 -17.93 14.44
CA LEU A 401 62.68 -18.98 13.50
C LEU A 401 64.13 -19.41 13.78
N PRO A 402 64.43 -20.72 13.73
CA PRO A 402 65.80 -21.22 13.69
C PRO A 402 66.40 -21.04 12.28
N ALA A 403 66.56 -19.78 11.85
CA ALA A 403 67.02 -19.39 10.51
C ALA A 403 68.53 -19.09 10.47
N GLN A 404 69.15 -19.32 9.31
CA GLN A 404 70.56 -19.02 9.00
C GLN A 404 70.65 -17.93 7.92
N GLU A 405 71.81 -17.27 7.81
CA GLU A 405 72.03 -16.24 6.79
C GLU A 405 71.69 -16.78 5.39
N GLY A 406 70.87 -16.04 4.64
CA GLY A 406 70.30 -16.43 3.35
C GLY A 406 68.90 -17.03 3.40
N ASP A 407 68.38 -17.46 4.57
CA ASP A 407 67.03 -18.01 4.68
C ASP A 407 65.95 -16.96 4.40
N VAL A 408 64.84 -17.40 3.80
CA VAL A 408 63.72 -16.55 3.42
C VAL A 408 62.52 -16.79 4.35
N ALA A 409 61.97 -15.71 4.90
CA ALA A 409 60.73 -15.71 5.65
C ALA A 409 59.65 -14.88 4.94
N VAL A 410 58.41 -15.37 4.96
CA VAL A 410 57.24 -14.69 4.39
C VAL A 410 56.25 -14.39 5.51
N ILE A 411 56.10 -13.11 5.86
CA ILE A 411 55.10 -12.66 6.83
C ILE A 411 53.77 -12.43 6.09
N THR A 412 52.73 -13.14 6.51
CA THR A 412 51.43 -13.16 5.81
C THR A 412 50.40 -12.14 6.31
N SER A 413 50.60 -11.55 7.50
CA SER A 413 49.66 -10.61 8.10
C SER A 413 50.34 -9.55 8.99
N GLY A 414 49.63 -8.45 9.28
CA GLY A 414 50.14 -7.34 10.11
C GLY A 414 50.90 -6.26 9.34
N ALA A 415 51.41 -5.26 10.05
CA ALA A 415 52.10 -4.10 9.47
C ALA A 415 53.42 -4.47 8.76
N ASP A 416 54.01 -5.61 9.12
CA ASP A 416 55.29 -6.10 8.59
C ASP A 416 55.11 -7.18 7.52
N LYS A 417 53.96 -7.18 6.83
CA LYS A 417 53.68 -8.12 5.74
C LYS A 417 54.67 -7.93 4.60
N GLY A 418 55.37 -9.00 4.22
CA GLY A 418 56.39 -8.94 3.18
C GLY A 418 57.28 -10.17 3.15
N THR A 419 58.16 -10.23 2.15
CA THR A 419 59.19 -11.26 2.02
C THR A 419 60.53 -10.71 2.49
N TYR A 420 61.15 -11.42 3.44
CA TYR A 420 62.41 -11.04 4.06
C TYR A 420 63.45 -12.13 3.86
N MET A 421 64.71 -11.74 3.70
CA MET A 421 65.87 -12.62 3.65
C MET A 421 66.79 -12.27 4.82
N LEU A 422 67.24 -13.27 5.58
CA LEU A 422 68.19 -13.03 6.67
C LEU A 422 69.56 -12.66 6.07
N GLY A 423 70.05 -11.45 6.35
CA GLY A 423 71.40 -11.01 6.02
C GLY A 423 72.40 -11.36 7.12
N THR A 424 73.49 -10.59 7.21
CA THR A 424 74.51 -10.79 8.24
C THR A 424 73.97 -10.43 9.63
N GLY A 425 73.88 -11.41 10.54
CA GLY A 425 73.48 -11.20 11.94
C GLY A 425 72.58 -12.28 12.53
N SER A 426 72.00 -12.00 13.70
CA SER A 426 71.18 -12.98 14.42
C SER A 426 69.74 -13.02 13.89
N PRO A 427 69.13 -14.22 13.69
CA PRO A 427 67.74 -14.37 13.26
C PRO A 427 66.72 -13.75 14.23
N SER A 428 67.09 -13.59 15.51
CA SER A 428 66.25 -12.97 16.53
C SER A 428 66.25 -11.45 16.51
N VAL A 429 67.01 -10.82 15.61
CA VAL A 429 67.10 -9.36 15.46
C VAL A 429 66.46 -8.93 14.15
N PHE A 430 65.41 -8.10 14.21
CA PHE A 430 64.66 -7.70 13.01
C PHE A 430 65.50 -6.93 11.98
N THR A 431 66.48 -6.14 12.41
CA THR A 431 67.36 -5.39 11.50
C THR A 431 68.34 -6.27 10.73
N SER A 432 68.53 -7.54 11.13
CA SER A 432 69.30 -8.52 10.36
C SER A 432 68.49 -9.08 9.18
N TRP A 433 67.17 -8.87 9.14
CA TRP A 433 66.30 -9.28 8.04
C TRP A 433 66.17 -8.17 7.00
N VAL A 434 66.65 -8.45 5.79
CA VAL A 434 66.56 -7.54 4.64
C VAL A 434 65.26 -7.81 3.89
N MET A 435 64.45 -6.78 3.70
CA MET A 435 63.19 -6.88 2.95
C MET A 435 63.49 -6.98 1.44
N LEU A 436 62.99 -8.03 0.78
CA LEU A 436 63.23 -8.27 -0.65
C LEU A 436 62.11 -7.74 -1.55
N VAL A 437 60.85 -7.83 -1.10
CA VAL A 437 59.67 -7.29 -1.80
C VAL A 437 58.67 -6.77 -0.77
N ALA A 438 58.28 -5.50 -0.91
CA ALA A 438 57.09 -4.92 -0.28
C ALA A 438 55.84 -5.22 -1.13
N PRO A 439 54.63 -5.34 -0.53
CA PRO A 439 53.43 -5.71 -1.27
C PRO A 439 53.22 -4.80 -2.49
N THR A 440 53.03 -5.39 -3.68
CA THR A 440 52.72 -4.68 -4.94
C THR A 440 51.25 -4.30 -5.03
N ASP A 441 50.71 -3.63 -4.01
CA ASP A 441 49.40 -3.03 -4.13
C ASP A 441 49.56 -1.73 -4.93
N VAL A 442 49.16 -1.76 -6.21
CA VAL A 442 49.27 -0.67 -7.20
C VAL A 442 48.51 0.62 -6.84
N VAL A 443 47.80 0.66 -5.72
CA VAL A 443 47.12 1.86 -5.21
C VAL A 443 47.61 2.12 -3.79
N THR A 444 48.52 3.07 -3.64
CA THR A 444 49.06 3.47 -2.34
C THR A 444 48.11 4.37 -1.55
N SER A 445 47.21 5.09 -2.23
CA SER A 445 46.12 5.85 -1.62
C SER A 445 45.00 6.16 -2.62
N VAL A 446 43.78 6.37 -2.14
CA VAL A 446 42.67 6.97 -2.92
C VAL A 446 42.27 8.27 -2.23
N ASN A 447 42.46 9.40 -2.92
CA ASN A 447 42.19 10.74 -2.39
C ASN A 447 42.83 10.99 -1.00
N GLY A 448 44.09 10.57 -0.83
CA GLY A 448 44.87 10.75 0.42
C GLY A 448 44.56 9.77 1.55
N GLN A 449 43.60 8.85 1.39
CA GLN A 449 43.32 7.80 2.37
C GLN A 449 44.12 6.53 2.07
N ILE A 450 44.71 5.94 3.12
CA ILE A 450 45.46 4.68 3.09
C ILE A 450 44.77 3.69 4.04
N GLY A 451 44.60 2.42 3.63
CA GLY A 451 43.91 1.39 4.42
C GLY A 451 42.43 1.23 4.07
N ALA A 452 41.53 1.19 5.07
CA ALA A 452 40.08 1.11 4.84
C ALA A 452 39.58 2.45 4.27
N VAL A 453 39.39 2.51 2.94
CA VAL A 453 38.98 3.73 2.23
C VAL A 453 37.48 3.94 2.36
N ASN A 454 37.07 5.00 3.07
CA ASN A 454 35.67 5.42 3.20
C ASN A 454 35.47 6.72 2.41
N LEU A 455 34.99 6.59 1.17
CA LEU A 455 34.78 7.71 0.27
C LEU A 455 33.44 8.40 0.56
N THR A 456 33.48 9.71 0.67
CA THR A 456 32.32 10.60 0.64
C THR A 456 32.09 11.12 -0.77
N ALA A 457 30.90 11.63 -1.07
CA ALA A 457 30.57 12.20 -2.38
C ALA A 457 31.58 13.29 -2.83
N ALA A 458 32.08 14.08 -1.87
CA ALA A 458 33.11 15.09 -2.12
C ALA A 458 34.43 14.51 -2.61
N ASN A 459 34.81 13.28 -2.19
CA ASN A 459 36.07 12.66 -2.58
C ASN A 459 36.12 12.23 -4.05
N VAL A 460 34.98 12.21 -4.74
CA VAL A 460 34.86 11.78 -6.15
C VAL A 460 34.20 12.85 -7.03
N GLY A 461 34.06 14.09 -6.53
CA GLY A 461 33.39 15.18 -7.27
C GLY A 461 31.89 14.95 -7.47
N ALA A 462 31.30 14.02 -6.71
CA ALA A 462 29.86 13.77 -6.74
C ALA A 462 29.14 14.66 -5.73
N ALA A 463 27.88 14.99 -6.02
CA ALA A 463 27.04 15.69 -5.07
C ALA A 463 26.50 14.72 -3.99
N PRO A 464 26.36 15.14 -2.73
CA PRO A 464 25.79 14.31 -1.66
C PRO A 464 24.36 13.84 -1.97
N SER A 465 23.90 12.75 -1.34
CA SER A 465 22.53 12.24 -1.53
C SER A 465 21.43 13.26 -1.20
N ALA A 466 21.74 14.28 -0.39
CA ALA A 466 20.92 15.46 -0.20
C ALA A 466 21.73 16.72 -0.54
N HIS A 467 21.36 17.39 -1.63
CA HIS A 467 21.88 18.70 -2.01
C HIS A 467 20.84 19.46 -2.82
N THR A 468 21.02 20.76 -2.94
CA THR A 468 20.15 21.64 -3.75
C THR A 468 20.96 22.19 -4.91
N HIS A 469 20.43 22.10 -6.13
CA HIS A 469 20.97 22.82 -7.28
C HIS A 469 20.33 24.21 -7.35
N THR A 470 21.15 25.22 -7.63
CA THR A 470 20.68 26.55 -8.02
C THR A 470 20.55 26.61 -9.55
N MET A 471 19.69 27.48 -10.08
CA MET A 471 19.53 27.65 -11.54
C MET A 471 20.85 27.99 -12.25
N SER A 472 21.77 28.65 -11.55
CA SER A 472 23.10 28.99 -12.08
C SER A 472 24.00 27.76 -12.32
N GLN A 473 23.68 26.62 -11.70
CA GLN A 473 24.44 25.36 -11.84
C GLN A 473 23.91 24.47 -12.97
N VAL A 474 22.87 24.91 -13.69
CA VAL A 474 22.32 24.22 -14.86
C VAL A 474 22.83 24.91 -16.12
N THR A 475 23.97 24.47 -16.64
CA THR A 475 24.66 25.12 -17.76
C THR A 475 24.16 24.72 -19.14
N ASP A 476 23.38 23.64 -19.24
CA ASP A 476 22.92 23.05 -20.53
C ASP A 476 21.40 23.03 -20.68
N LEU A 477 20.69 24.03 -20.15
CA LEU A 477 19.30 24.27 -20.54
C LEU A 477 19.29 24.83 -21.98
N PRO A 478 18.81 24.08 -23.00
CA PRO A 478 18.65 24.64 -24.33
C PRO A 478 17.73 25.86 -24.22
N ALA A 479 18.13 26.97 -24.85
CA ALA A 479 17.57 28.31 -24.72
C ALA A 479 16.01 28.36 -24.66
N LEU A 480 15.46 28.18 -23.46
CA LEU A 480 14.05 28.41 -23.15
C LEU A 480 13.78 29.89 -22.82
N GLU A 481 14.80 30.74 -22.82
CA GLU A 481 14.66 32.19 -22.59
C GLU A 481 13.72 32.84 -23.62
N THR A 482 13.75 32.42 -24.88
CA THR A 482 12.90 33.03 -25.92
C THR A 482 11.42 32.70 -25.75
N PRO A 483 10.99 31.42 -25.63
CA PRO A 483 9.57 31.10 -25.48
C PRO A 483 8.98 31.56 -24.13
N ILE A 484 9.77 31.57 -23.05
CA ILE A 484 9.31 32.06 -21.74
C ILE A 484 9.19 33.59 -21.75
N ARG A 485 10.15 34.32 -22.33
CA ARG A 485 10.08 35.78 -22.47
C ARG A 485 8.96 36.20 -23.41
N GLU A 486 8.73 35.47 -24.51
CA GLU A 486 7.56 35.70 -25.37
C GLU A 486 6.23 35.35 -24.70
N ALA A 487 6.16 34.32 -23.85
CA ALA A 487 4.97 34.00 -23.08
C ALA A 487 4.69 35.06 -22.01
N TYR A 488 5.73 35.56 -21.35
CA TYR A 488 5.66 36.68 -20.41
C TYR A 488 5.20 37.98 -21.11
N ASP A 489 5.80 38.34 -22.24
CA ASP A 489 5.42 39.53 -23.02
C ASP A 489 4.02 39.41 -23.66
N ARG A 490 3.58 38.20 -24.03
CA ARG A 490 2.21 37.96 -24.52
C ARG A 490 1.18 37.99 -23.39
N ALA A 491 1.51 37.47 -22.20
CA ALA A 491 0.65 37.54 -21.02
C ALA A 491 0.52 38.98 -20.49
N ASN A 492 1.57 39.79 -20.64
CA ASN A 492 1.59 41.18 -20.17
C ASN A 492 1.12 42.21 -21.22
N LYS A 493 0.80 41.79 -22.46
CA LYS A 493 0.14 42.62 -23.49
C LYS A 493 -1.37 42.56 -23.36
N ILE A 494 -1.93 43.22 -22.34
CA ILE A 494 -3.35 43.56 -22.34
C ILE A 494 -3.52 44.85 -23.12
N ALA A 495 -3.74 44.73 -24.42
CA ALA A 495 -4.14 45.88 -25.24
C ALA A 495 -5.59 46.23 -24.93
N VAL A 496 -5.82 47.25 -24.10
CA VAL A 496 -7.17 47.80 -23.89
C VAL A 496 -7.59 48.50 -25.19
N ARG A 497 -8.65 47.98 -25.83
CA ARG A 497 -9.28 48.59 -27.01
C ARG A 497 -10.64 49.15 -26.63
N ASP A 498 -11.03 50.28 -27.22
CA ASP A 498 -12.40 50.77 -27.10
C ASP A 498 -13.40 49.87 -27.84
N SER A 499 -14.70 50.16 -27.67
CA SER A 499 -15.80 49.43 -28.31
C SER A 499 -15.84 49.54 -29.84
N LYS A 500 -14.96 50.35 -30.45
CA LYS A 500 -14.77 50.46 -31.90
C LYS A 500 -13.44 49.87 -32.37
N GLY A 501 -12.70 49.19 -31.48
CA GLY A 501 -11.47 48.46 -31.78
C GLY A 501 -10.19 49.31 -31.79
N ARG A 502 -10.22 50.56 -31.31
CA ARG A 502 -9.05 51.45 -31.28
C ARG A 502 -8.20 51.18 -30.02
N LEU A 503 -6.89 51.02 -30.19
CA LEU A 503 -5.93 50.77 -29.09
C LEU A 503 -5.79 52.02 -28.20
N LEU A 504 -6.07 51.89 -26.89
CA LEU A 504 -6.12 53.03 -25.96
C LEU A 504 -4.84 53.27 -25.17
N SER A 505 -3.97 52.29 -24.97
CA SER A 505 -2.59 52.54 -24.52
C SER A 505 -1.63 51.41 -24.93
N GLN A 506 -0.39 51.80 -25.22
CA GLN A 506 0.78 50.92 -25.32
C GLN A 506 1.79 51.42 -24.28
N ASN A 507 1.54 51.21 -22.99
CA ASN A 507 2.64 51.14 -22.02
C ASN A 507 2.18 50.54 -20.70
N TYR A 508 3.07 49.72 -20.16
CA TYR A 508 2.94 48.83 -19.03
C TYR A 508 2.45 49.54 -17.77
N ALA A 509 1.17 49.37 -17.44
CA ALA A 509 0.66 49.64 -16.11
C ALA A 509 0.49 48.28 -15.42
N SER A 510 1.23 48.06 -14.32
CA SER A 510 0.95 46.93 -13.43
C SER A 510 -0.50 47.00 -12.97
N ALA A 511 -1.14 45.85 -12.70
CA ALA A 511 -2.57 45.77 -12.35
C ALA A 511 -3.00 46.69 -11.17
N ALA A 512 -2.03 47.16 -10.36
CA ALA A 512 -2.26 48.11 -9.28
C ALA A 512 -2.55 49.55 -9.74
N GLU A 513 -2.09 49.98 -10.92
CA GLU A 513 -2.25 51.36 -11.43
C GLU A 513 -3.58 51.55 -12.20
N VAL A 514 -4.13 50.45 -12.75
CA VAL A 514 -5.48 50.43 -13.37
C VAL A 514 -6.58 50.56 -12.31
N LEU A 515 -6.38 49.97 -11.12
CA LEU A 515 -7.39 50.02 -10.04
C LEU A 515 -7.54 51.42 -9.41
N ALA A 516 -6.55 52.31 -9.59
CA ALA A 516 -6.55 53.65 -9.03
C ALA A 516 -7.31 54.69 -9.90
N THR A 517 -7.77 54.31 -11.09
CA THR A 517 -8.43 55.24 -12.06
C THR A 517 -9.89 54.91 -12.38
N GLU A 518 -10.53 53.99 -11.63
CA GLU A 518 -11.93 53.60 -11.87
C GLU A 518 -12.89 54.16 -10.81
N THR A 519 -13.06 55.48 -10.77
CA THR A 519 -14.15 56.12 -10.02
C THR A 519 -15.46 56.27 -10.80
N GLU A 520 -15.58 55.83 -12.05
CA GLU A 520 -16.66 56.34 -12.92
C GLU A 520 -17.35 55.35 -13.89
N LEU A 521 -17.29 54.00 -13.75
CA LEU A 521 -18.10 53.13 -14.63
C LEU A 521 -18.81 51.95 -13.93
N PRO A 522 -20.11 51.70 -14.24
CA PRO A 522 -20.86 50.58 -13.69
C PRO A 522 -20.39 49.26 -14.30
N HIS A 523 -19.73 48.43 -13.49
CA HIS A 523 -19.29 47.10 -13.88
C HIS A 523 -20.49 46.18 -14.14
N THR A 524 -20.87 46.01 -15.41
CA THR A 524 -21.87 45.01 -15.81
C THR A 524 -21.28 43.60 -15.69
N LEU A 525 -22.17 42.61 -15.51
CA LEU A 525 -21.87 41.16 -15.40
C LEU A 525 -20.90 40.61 -16.49
N ALA A 526 -20.71 41.34 -17.60
CA ALA A 526 -19.75 41.03 -18.66
C ALA A 526 -18.27 41.08 -18.21
N SER A 527 -17.92 41.97 -17.28
CA SER A 527 -16.53 42.10 -16.77
C SER A 527 -16.11 40.92 -15.89
N LEU A 528 -17.05 40.39 -15.10
CA LEU A 528 -16.85 39.19 -14.27
C LEU A 528 -16.73 37.90 -15.11
N TRP A 529 -17.47 37.80 -16.22
CA TRP A 529 -17.35 36.67 -17.15
C TRP A 529 -16.01 36.67 -17.90
N ALA A 530 -15.50 37.83 -18.30
CA ALA A 530 -14.20 37.96 -18.95
C ALA A 530 -13.05 37.54 -18.01
N ALA A 531 -13.10 37.95 -16.74
CA ALA A 531 -12.11 37.55 -15.73
C ALA A 531 -12.14 36.03 -15.45
N ARG A 532 -13.33 35.41 -15.46
CA ARG A 532 -13.48 33.95 -15.27
C ARG A 532 -13.02 33.13 -16.48
N GLN A 533 -13.22 33.62 -17.70
CA GLN A 533 -12.66 32.98 -18.91
C GLN A 533 -11.13 33.02 -18.91
N VAL A 534 -10.52 34.16 -18.54
CA VAL A 534 -9.06 34.29 -18.47
C VAL A 534 -8.48 33.39 -17.37
N ALA A 535 -9.12 33.29 -16.20
CA ALA A 535 -8.69 32.37 -15.14
C ALA A 535 -8.84 30.89 -15.55
N GLY A 536 -9.90 30.55 -16.28
CA GLY A 536 -10.13 29.20 -16.83
C GLY A 536 -9.08 28.82 -17.88
N ASP A 537 -8.75 29.73 -18.79
CA ASP A 537 -7.73 29.51 -19.82
C ASP A 537 -6.31 29.44 -19.23
N VAL A 538 -5.99 30.23 -18.21
CA VAL A 538 -4.70 30.17 -17.50
C VAL A 538 -4.56 28.84 -16.74
N LEU A 539 -5.63 28.33 -16.13
CA LEU A 539 -5.62 27.04 -15.43
C LEU A 539 -5.59 25.85 -16.40
N ALA A 540 -6.16 25.99 -17.61
CA ALA A 540 -6.03 25.00 -18.68
C ALA A 540 -4.63 24.98 -19.30
N LYS A 541 -3.92 26.12 -19.32
CA LYS A 541 -2.56 26.26 -19.88
C LYS A 541 -1.42 26.02 -18.90
N SER A 542 -1.70 25.99 -17.58
CA SER A 542 -0.73 25.56 -16.57
C SER A 542 -0.48 24.05 -16.60
N THR A 543 -1.29 23.30 -17.34
CA THR A 543 -1.07 21.89 -17.65
C THR A 543 -0.45 21.79 -19.04
N ILE A 544 0.87 21.56 -19.12
CA ILE A 544 1.53 21.25 -20.40
C ILE A 544 1.23 19.77 -20.71
N PRO A 545 0.42 19.45 -21.73
CA PRO A 545 0.17 18.06 -22.09
C PRO A 545 1.48 17.41 -22.54
N GLN A 546 1.65 16.12 -22.24
CA GLN A 546 2.86 15.34 -22.54
C GLN A 546 3.32 15.46 -24.01
N SER A 547 2.40 15.69 -24.94
CA SER A 547 2.66 15.90 -26.36
C SER A 547 3.44 17.18 -26.69
N GLN A 548 3.44 18.19 -25.82
CA GLN A 548 4.17 19.44 -26.00
C GLN A 548 5.61 19.39 -25.47
N VAL A 549 5.98 18.31 -24.76
CA VAL A 549 7.38 18.06 -24.37
C VAL A 549 7.98 17.13 -25.42
N VAL A 550 8.61 17.72 -26.43
CA VAL A 550 9.27 16.99 -27.52
C VAL A 550 10.26 15.97 -26.93
N GLY A 551 10.06 14.69 -27.24
CA GLY A 551 10.88 13.58 -26.76
C GLY A 551 10.43 12.92 -25.45
N LEU A 552 9.49 13.51 -24.69
CA LEU A 552 8.97 12.89 -23.45
C LEU A 552 8.17 11.62 -23.73
N GLN A 553 7.36 11.63 -24.80
CA GLN A 553 6.64 10.44 -25.26
C GLN A 553 7.62 9.32 -25.62
N SER A 554 8.63 9.60 -26.43
CA SER A 554 9.68 8.61 -26.77
C SER A 554 10.51 8.16 -25.57
N ALA A 555 10.76 9.04 -24.60
CA ALA A 555 11.46 8.68 -23.37
C ALA A 555 10.63 7.75 -22.47
N LEU A 556 9.31 7.98 -22.37
CA LEU A 556 8.40 7.13 -21.61
C LEU A 556 8.17 5.78 -22.32
N ASP A 557 7.95 5.80 -23.63
CA ASP A 557 7.81 4.60 -24.47
C ASP A 557 9.10 3.75 -24.48
N GLY A 558 10.28 4.39 -24.34
CA GLY A 558 11.56 3.71 -24.19
C GLY A 558 11.83 3.16 -22.78
N LYS A 559 11.12 3.63 -21.75
CA LYS A 559 11.28 3.15 -20.36
C LYS A 559 10.43 1.93 -20.05
N ALA A 560 9.36 1.70 -20.80
CA ALA A 560 8.54 0.51 -20.70
C ALA A 560 8.35 -0.09 -22.09
N ALA A 561 9.19 -1.06 -22.46
CA ALA A 561 8.86 -1.89 -23.62
C ALA A 561 7.49 -2.55 -23.35
N ALA A 562 6.48 -2.21 -24.17
CA ALA A 562 5.09 -2.66 -24.03
C ALA A 562 4.93 -4.19 -24.05
N SER A 563 5.97 -4.92 -24.44
CA SER A 563 6.17 -6.33 -24.13
C SER A 563 7.64 -6.55 -23.83
N HIS A 564 7.96 -6.97 -22.61
CA HIS A 564 9.22 -7.64 -22.32
C HIS A 564 8.90 -9.00 -21.73
N THR A 565 9.70 -9.99 -22.12
CA THR A 565 9.60 -11.35 -21.61
C THR A 565 10.90 -11.71 -20.94
N HIS A 566 10.83 -12.51 -19.88
CA HIS A 566 12.00 -13.07 -19.24
C HIS A 566 12.18 -14.52 -19.65
N THR A 567 13.34 -14.86 -20.21
CA THR A 567 13.73 -16.26 -20.36
C THR A 567 14.21 -16.78 -18.99
N THR A 568 14.08 -18.08 -18.72
CA THR A 568 14.53 -18.67 -17.44
C THR A 568 16.01 -18.41 -17.17
N ALA A 569 16.81 -18.29 -18.23
CA ALA A 569 18.24 -17.93 -18.17
C ALA A 569 18.50 -16.53 -17.56
N GLN A 570 17.52 -15.62 -17.56
CA GLN A 570 17.64 -14.30 -16.95
C GLN A 570 17.43 -14.31 -15.44
N VAL A 571 16.95 -15.42 -14.88
CA VAL A 571 16.85 -15.64 -13.44
C VAL A 571 17.92 -16.64 -13.04
N THR A 572 19.14 -16.15 -12.80
CA THR A 572 20.27 -16.96 -12.37
C THR A 572 19.90 -17.78 -11.13
N GLY A 573 19.95 -19.10 -11.26
CA GLY A 573 19.59 -20.04 -10.20
C GLY A 573 18.15 -20.54 -10.22
N LEU A 574 17.28 -20.06 -11.12
CA LEU A 574 15.94 -20.63 -11.31
C LEU A 574 16.01 -22.06 -11.84
N ASP A 575 16.90 -22.33 -12.80
CA ASP A 575 17.13 -23.69 -13.30
C ASP A 575 17.64 -24.61 -12.17
N THR A 576 18.53 -24.10 -11.32
CA THR A 576 19.02 -24.82 -10.13
C THR A 576 17.92 -25.04 -9.09
N ALA A 577 17.06 -24.05 -8.86
CA ALA A 577 15.94 -24.13 -7.92
C ALA A 577 14.86 -25.10 -8.39
N LEU A 578 14.53 -25.10 -9.69
CA LEU A 578 13.62 -26.08 -10.29
C LEU A 578 14.22 -27.48 -10.28
N ALA A 579 15.50 -27.63 -10.66
CA ALA A 579 16.22 -28.90 -10.57
C ALA A 579 16.32 -29.42 -9.11
N GLY A 580 16.30 -28.52 -8.12
CA GLY A 580 16.26 -28.87 -6.70
C GLY A 580 14.88 -29.26 -6.17
N LYS A 581 13.78 -28.96 -6.89
CA LYS A 581 12.41 -29.33 -6.47
C LYS A 581 11.99 -30.73 -6.89
N ALA A 582 12.64 -31.31 -7.88
CA ALA A 582 12.46 -32.71 -8.25
C ALA A 582 13.84 -33.39 -8.20
N ALA A 583 14.18 -34.01 -7.07
CA ALA A 583 15.33 -34.92 -7.05
C ALA A 583 15.10 -35.98 -8.16
N ALA A 584 16.03 -36.07 -9.11
CA ALA A 584 15.98 -37.01 -10.23
C ALA A 584 15.84 -38.49 -9.79
N SER A 585 16.06 -38.76 -8.51
CA SER A 585 15.59 -39.96 -7.83
C SER A 585 15.10 -39.58 -6.44
N HIS A 586 13.82 -39.78 -6.17
CA HIS A 586 13.31 -39.92 -4.81
C HIS A 586 12.66 -41.30 -4.70
N THR A 587 12.78 -41.91 -3.53
CA THR A 587 12.19 -43.22 -3.23
C THR A 587 11.19 -43.06 -2.10
N HIS A 588 10.11 -43.82 -2.15
CA HIS A 588 9.14 -43.91 -1.06
C HIS A 588 9.41 -45.17 -0.26
N THR A 589 9.60 -45.02 1.04
CA THR A 589 9.56 -46.15 1.97
C THR A 589 8.11 -46.56 2.20
N ILE A 590 7.84 -47.81 2.61
CA ILE A 590 6.47 -48.27 2.93
C ILE A 590 5.79 -47.35 3.95
N ALA A 591 6.55 -46.78 4.89
CA ALA A 591 6.06 -45.83 5.88
C ALA A 591 5.52 -44.52 5.28
N ASN A 592 5.86 -44.20 4.02
CA ASN A 592 5.32 -43.03 3.34
C ASN A 592 3.88 -43.24 2.84
N VAL A 593 3.36 -44.47 2.89
CA VAL A 593 1.97 -44.77 2.55
C VAL A 593 1.25 -45.27 3.81
N THR A 594 0.57 -44.34 4.49
CA THR A 594 -0.22 -44.64 5.70
C THR A 594 -1.20 -45.78 5.43
N GLY A 595 -1.10 -46.86 6.21
CA GLY A 595 -1.97 -48.05 6.09
C GLY A 595 -1.48 -49.15 5.16
N LEU A 596 -0.43 -48.93 4.34
CA LEU A 596 0.10 -49.97 3.45
C LEU A 596 0.72 -51.14 4.22
N GLN A 597 1.45 -50.87 5.30
CA GLN A 597 2.01 -51.91 6.18
C GLN A 597 0.89 -52.81 6.73
N SER A 598 -0.16 -52.22 7.31
CA SER A 598 -1.30 -52.96 7.84
C SER A 598 -2.06 -53.75 6.76
N ALA A 599 -2.18 -53.20 5.55
CA ALA A 599 -2.81 -53.91 4.44
C ALA A 599 -1.99 -55.12 3.97
N LEU A 600 -0.65 -55.03 3.97
CA LEU A 600 0.24 -56.14 3.63
C LEU A 600 0.25 -57.20 4.74
N ASP A 601 0.35 -56.79 6.00
CA ASP A 601 0.29 -57.70 7.15
C ASP A 601 -1.06 -58.44 7.20
N GLY A 602 -2.14 -57.80 6.79
CA GLY A 602 -3.46 -58.43 6.65
C GLY A 602 -3.60 -59.40 5.47
N LYS A 603 -2.77 -59.27 4.42
CA LYS A 603 -2.78 -60.23 3.28
C LYS A 603 -2.03 -61.52 3.61
N ALA A 604 -1.07 -61.50 4.51
CA ALA A 604 -0.43 -62.70 5.04
C ALA A 604 -1.31 -63.30 6.14
N ASN A 605 -2.30 -64.12 5.76
CA ASN A 605 -3.07 -64.87 6.75
C ASN A 605 -2.22 -66.02 7.33
N THR A 606 -1.24 -65.69 8.15
CA THR A 606 -0.35 -66.63 8.84
C THR A 606 -1.14 -67.60 9.70
N ALA A 607 -2.34 -67.23 10.17
CA ALA A 607 -3.23 -68.13 10.89
C ALA A 607 -3.72 -69.31 10.03
N THR A 608 -3.89 -69.15 8.72
CA THR A 608 -4.21 -70.28 7.81
C THR A 608 -3.00 -71.15 7.47
N VAL A 609 -1.79 -70.61 7.51
CA VAL A 609 -0.54 -71.37 7.29
C VAL A 609 -0.15 -72.15 8.54
N SER A 610 -0.27 -71.55 9.72
CA SER A 610 0.06 -72.17 11.01
C SER A 610 -0.96 -73.19 11.52
N GLN A 611 -2.16 -73.25 10.95
CA GLN A 611 -3.17 -74.26 11.28
C GLN A 611 -3.11 -75.51 10.39
N ARG A 612 -2.26 -75.51 9.35
CA ARG A 612 -2.02 -76.72 8.56
C ARG A 612 -0.97 -77.56 9.28
N PRO A 613 -1.26 -78.84 9.61
CA PRO A 613 -0.25 -79.70 10.18
C PRO A 613 0.97 -79.77 9.26
N ALA A 614 2.17 -79.62 9.82
CA ALA A 614 3.41 -79.68 9.07
C ALA A 614 3.61 -81.10 8.52
N LEU A 615 4.32 -81.23 7.39
CA LEU A 615 4.67 -82.51 6.79
C LEU A 615 6.19 -82.67 6.85
N PHE A 616 6.65 -83.58 7.68
CA PHE A 616 8.03 -84.04 7.76
C PHE A 616 8.21 -85.30 6.90
N SER A 617 9.45 -85.60 6.50
CA SER A 617 9.73 -86.83 5.74
C SER A 617 11.15 -87.33 5.98
N GLY A 618 11.33 -88.64 5.81
CA GLY A 618 12.62 -89.29 5.92
C GLY A 618 12.53 -90.80 5.68
N ALA A 619 13.67 -91.46 5.60
CA ALA A 619 13.76 -92.90 5.36
C ALA A 619 13.30 -93.69 6.59
N GLY A 620 12.33 -94.58 6.43
CA GLY A 620 11.79 -95.44 7.47
C GLY A 620 10.71 -94.80 8.35
N ALA A 621 10.29 -95.55 9.37
CA ALA A 621 9.28 -95.13 10.34
C ALA A 621 9.70 -93.84 11.08
N PRO A 622 8.74 -93.01 11.55
CA PRO A 622 9.05 -91.75 12.21
C PRO A 622 9.99 -91.95 13.42
N PRO A 623 11.08 -91.15 13.53
CA PRO A 623 12.01 -91.25 14.66
C PRO A 623 11.35 -90.79 15.96
N ALA A 624 11.90 -91.22 17.10
CA ALA A 624 11.35 -90.93 18.43
C ALA A 624 11.32 -89.43 18.81
N SER A 625 12.04 -88.58 18.08
CA SER A 625 12.01 -87.13 18.26
C SER A 625 12.21 -86.43 16.92
N ILE A 626 11.35 -85.49 16.58
CA ILE A 626 11.44 -84.68 15.37
C ILE A 626 11.49 -83.20 15.80
N PRO A 627 12.64 -82.51 15.67
CA PRO A 627 12.76 -81.12 16.08
C PRO A 627 11.73 -80.22 15.37
N GLY A 628 10.92 -79.51 16.17
CA GLY A 628 9.90 -78.60 15.65
C GLY A 628 8.58 -79.27 15.23
N ALA A 629 8.45 -80.60 15.36
CA ALA A 629 7.15 -81.25 15.19
C ALA A 629 6.26 -81.00 16.41
N VAL A 630 4.96 -80.93 16.18
CA VAL A 630 3.92 -80.91 17.21
C VAL A 630 2.92 -82.04 16.99
N VAL A 631 2.16 -82.39 18.03
CA VAL A 631 1.07 -83.37 17.92
C VAL A 631 0.07 -82.91 16.85
N GLY A 632 -0.22 -83.80 15.89
CA GLY A 632 -1.10 -83.55 14.76
C GLY A 632 -0.36 -83.40 13.42
N ASP A 633 0.95 -83.14 13.43
CA ASP A 633 1.79 -83.11 12.24
C ASP A 633 1.92 -84.48 11.57
N TRP A 634 2.35 -84.50 10.31
CA TRP A 634 2.48 -85.72 9.52
C TRP A 634 3.95 -86.06 9.25
N TRP A 635 4.26 -87.37 9.19
CA TRP A 635 5.53 -87.91 8.73
C TRP A 635 5.31 -88.82 7.52
N LEU A 636 6.00 -88.53 6.42
CA LEU A 636 6.07 -89.40 5.25
C LEU A 636 7.34 -90.26 5.30
N ASP A 637 7.17 -91.57 5.45
CA ASP A 637 8.26 -92.52 5.22
C ASP A 637 8.56 -92.57 3.71
N THR A 638 9.75 -92.12 3.33
CA THR A 638 10.14 -92.04 1.92
C THR A 638 10.46 -93.38 1.29
N ASP A 639 10.67 -94.44 2.08
CA ASP A 639 10.98 -95.76 1.54
C ASP A 639 9.71 -96.54 1.25
N THR A 640 8.77 -96.51 2.20
CA THR A 640 7.51 -97.26 2.09
C THR A 640 6.36 -96.45 1.52
N LYS A 641 6.50 -95.12 1.46
CA LYS A 641 5.44 -94.15 1.12
C LYS A 641 4.25 -94.15 2.09
N ASN A 642 4.41 -94.74 3.27
CA ASN A 642 3.40 -94.68 4.31
C ASN A 642 3.40 -93.31 4.99
N LEU A 643 2.19 -92.84 5.33
CA LEU A 643 1.98 -91.59 6.04
C LEU A 643 1.58 -91.86 7.48
N TYR A 644 2.28 -91.24 8.42
CA TYR A 644 2.05 -91.37 9.85
C TYR A 644 1.61 -90.03 10.42
N ILE A 645 0.64 -90.04 11.35
CA ILE A 645 0.30 -88.86 12.15
C ILE A 645 1.08 -88.89 13.45
N ILE A 646 1.73 -87.77 13.78
CA ILE A 646 2.49 -87.59 15.01
C ILE A 646 1.47 -87.38 16.14
N THR A 647 1.34 -88.38 17.02
CA THR A 647 0.39 -88.35 18.14
C THR A 647 1.04 -87.99 19.47
N GLY A 648 2.38 -87.91 19.51
CA GLY A 648 3.19 -87.49 20.65
C GLY A 648 4.53 -86.96 20.16
N VAL A 649 5.07 -85.94 20.85
CA VAL A 649 6.37 -85.31 20.57
C VAL A 649 7.24 -85.31 21.80
#